data_AF-A0A951D354-F1
#
_entry.id   AF-A0A951D354-F1
#
_cell.length_a   1.000
_cell.length_b   1.000
_cell.length_c   1.000
_cell.angle_alpha   90.00
_cell.angle_beta   90.00
_cell.angle_gamma   90.00
#
_symmetry.space_group_name_H-M   'P 1'
#
loop_
_entity.id
_entity.type
_entity.pdbx_description
1 polymer ?
#
loop_
_entity_poly.entity_id
_entity_poly.type
_entity_poly.pdbx_seq_one_letter_code
_entity_poly.pdbx_strand_id
1 'polypeptide(L)'
;MIDEPRTICDGWELSRVLSVGHDLEEVDLLALAGSVSTAAGSPWGPILPGRRVQTAVDATFDGRVADAEIGGQRWLLRPLEPDAPEQQRGDPDELVLVLRRPDDGFAAGTLALRPRLARGWGELIRTCRATGVDLQLAGRSLTTTARGVAKRAGVAIVAGPAEACVRHLHDEGWVVAVIGDSGESAAAFDRCDLAVGLSSGLSGSFTARADLLAPRLEAVAAIVQAAVRRDAAVRDGLWVSIAANAAGAVWGILRAPPFRLGTRPTHIGGLVAVADGVARTWGGRRARTVAERLSDPMPERWGRLDVETALRELNTTSHGLTGAQARERWQPRPEVQDERGLVGLIAKQVRSPVVAVLGAGAALSLAIGVIGDVVLIGAVVAANAAVGAWQESRAGAATRALHELSAGTARVLRDGRQRTIARDDLVPGDVILLASGDRVPADARMISTGALEVDEAALTGESVPVAKSADNGNESGRIVLEGTDVVTGAGRAVVVAVGEHTRMGAIAQALAESPEAESPLDLRLGRMLIQALPWVAASGLAVGGAGLLRGRSLIAQLAVGVSVAVAVVPEGLPLIAGVAEAAVAQRLAARRALVTRLSSVEALGRVDVACVDKTGTLTSGTLALTLVGNAGDAEAEPTELTPELLEVLHAAAIASPSPDAADAESHPTYVAVVAGAR
;
A
#
# COMPACT_ATOMS: atom_id res chain seq x y z
N MET A 1 5.13 -10.81 20.28
CA MET A 1 5.00 -12.19 19.77
C MET A 1 5.22 -12.20 18.27
N ILE A 2 5.87 -13.24 17.76
CA ILE A 2 6.06 -13.49 16.32
C ILE A 2 5.16 -14.64 15.94
N ASP A 3 4.36 -14.47 14.91
CA ASP A 3 3.32 -15.43 14.54
C ASP A 3 3.90 -16.79 14.11
N GLU A 4 4.98 -16.79 13.32
CA GLU A 4 5.55 -18.03 12.81
C GLU A 4 7.10 -18.04 12.71
N PRO A 5 7.74 -19.24 12.75
CA PRO A 5 9.18 -19.39 12.53
C PRO A 5 9.68 -18.84 11.19
N ARG A 6 8.83 -18.84 10.14
CA ARG A 6 9.19 -18.29 8.83
C ARG A 6 9.43 -16.77 8.87
N THR A 7 8.70 -16.05 9.72
CA THR A 7 8.75 -14.59 9.83
C THR A 7 10.11 -14.09 10.32
N ILE A 8 10.93 -14.97 10.90
CA ILE A 8 12.30 -14.69 11.36
C ILE A 8 13.38 -15.36 10.51
N CYS A 9 13.01 -15.97 9.39
CA CYS A 9 13.92 -16.62 8.47
C CYS A 9 13.85 -15.98 7.07
N ASP A 10 15.01 -15.87 6.42
CA ASP A 10 15.14 -15.37 5.05
C ASP A 10 15.95 -16.38 4.22
N GLY A 11 15.25 -17.40 3.72
CA GLY A 11 15.82 -18.51 2.94
C GLY A 11 16.51 -19.58 3.80
N TRP A 12 17.37 -20.36 3.14
CA TRP A 12 18.18 -21.41 3.75
C TRP A 12 19.67 -21.15 3.51
N GLU A 13 20.52 -21.69 4.37
CA GLU A 13 21.97 -21.68 4.22
C GLU A 13 22.52 -23.11 4.34
N LEU A 14 23.57 -23.38 3.59
CA LEU A 14 24.31 -24.64 3.65
C LEU A 14 25.09 -24.70 4.97
N SER A 15 24.83 -25.72 5.80
CA SER A 15 25.52 -25.90 7.07
C SER A 15 26.64 -26.93 7.01
N ARG A 16 26.45 -28.00 6.24
CA ARG A 16 27.40 -29.11 6.12
C ARG A 16 27.29 -29.79 4.77
N VAL A 17 28.41 -30.27 4.25
CA VAL A 17 28.50 -31.17 3.10
C VAL A 17 29.30 -32.39 3.55
N LEU A 18 28.83 -33.59 3.23
CA LEU A 18 29.54 -34.83 3.54
C LEU A 18 29.55 -35.72 2.30
N SER A 19 30.73 -36.03 1.79
CA SER A 19 30.89 -37.02 0.73
C SER A 19 30.81 -38.44 1.30
N VAL A 20 30.10 -39.33 0.60
CA VAL A 20 29.94 -40.74 0.97
C VAL A 20 30.70 -41.57 -0.07
N GLY A 21 31.99 -41.79 0.17
CA GLY A 21 32.88 -42.54 -0.73
C GLY A 21 34.22 -41.83 -0.97
N HIS A 22 35.17 -42.50 -1.62
CA HIS A 22 36.47 -41.91 -2.03
C HIS A 22 36.42 -41.24 -3.42
N ASP A 23 35.26 -41.25 -4.09
CA ASP A 23 35.17 -40.94 -5.53
C ASP A 23 34.85 -39.46 -5.84
N LEU A 24 34.36 -38.68 -4.86
CA LEU A 24 34.01 -37.27 -5.05
C LEU A 24 34.47 -36.42 -3.86
N GLU A 25 35.18 -35.32 -4.12
CA GLU A 25 35.48 -34.30 -3.11
C GLU A 25 34.23 -33.48 -2.78
N GLU A 26 34.17 -32.87 -1.59
CA GLU A 26 33.02 -32.06 -1.14
C GLU A 26 32.70 -30.90 -2.08
N VAL A 27 33.73 -30.32 -2.72
CA VAL A 27 33.58 -29.22 -3.68
C VAL A 27 32.86 -29.69 -4.95
N ASP A 28 33.20 -30.88 -5.44
CA ASP A 28 32.61 -31.47 -6.64
C ASP A 28 31.19 -31.95 -6.36
N LEU A 29 30.96 -32.54 -5.18
CA LEU A 29 29.62 -32.90 -4.70
C LEU A 29 28.69 -31.68 -4.66
N LEU A 30 29.18 -30.55 -4.13
CA LEU A 30 28.42 -29.31 -4.05
C LEU A 30 28.13 -28.72 -5.44
N ALA A 31 29.11 -28.74 -6.34
CA ALA A 31 28.95 -28.26 -7.71
C ALA A 31 27.95 -29.12 -8.50
N LEU A 32 27.98 -30.44 -8.31
CA LEU A 32 27.07 -31.39 -8.93
C LEU A 32 25.64 -31.22 -8.38
N ALA A 33 25.46 -31.17 -7.06
CA ALA A 33 24.16 -30.94 -6.43
C ALA A 33 23.55 -29.58 -6.83
N GLY A 34 24.38 -28.53 -6.90
CA GLY A 34 23.96 -27.22 -7.40
C GLY A 34 23.53 -27.25 -8.87
N SER A 35 24.23 -28.00 -9.71
CA SER A 35 23.89 -28.17 -11.13
C SER A 35 22.57 -28.95 -11.31
N VAL A 36 22.37 -30.06 -10.59
CA VAL A 36 21.11 -30.82 -10.60
C VAL A 36 19.95 -29.95 -10.15
N SER A 37 20.13 -29.25 -9.03
CA SER A 37 19.06 -28.42 -8.47
C SER A 37 18.71 -27.22 -9.35
N THR A 38 19.71 -26.60 -9.99
CA THR A 38 19.50 -25.46 -10.89
C THR A 38 18.83 -25.92 -12.19
N ALA A 39 19.29 -27.05 -12.76
CA ALA A 39 18.72 -27.60 -13.99
C ALA A 39 17.26 -28.05 -13.81
N ALA A 40 16.94 -28.66 -12.67
CA ALA A 40 15.59 -29.11 -12.35
C ALA A 40 14.64 -27.97 -11.93
N GLY A 41 15.13 -26.75 -11.72
CA GLY A 41 14.33 -25.64 -11.19
C GLY A 41 13.92 -25.82 -9.73
N SER A 42 14.67 -26.61 -8.96
CA SER A 42 14.40 -26.84 -7.54
C SER A 42 14.74 -25.62 -6.67
N PRO A 43 14.00 -25.39 -5.58
CA PRO A 43 14.24 -24.28 -4.65
C PRO A 43 15.62 -24.31 -3.98
N TRP A 44 16.36 -25.42 -4.04
CA TRP A 44 17.70 -25.53 -3.47
C TRP A 44 18.81 -24.95 -4.35
N GLY A 45 18.54 -24.72 -5.64
CA GLY A 45 19.55 -24.28 -6.61
C GLY A 45 20.24 -22.97 -6.21
N PRO A 46 19.49 -21.92 -5.82
CA PRO A 46 20.06 -20.67 -5.34
C PRO A 46 20.89 -20.78 -4.04
N ILE A 47 20.72 -21.86 -3.28
CA ILE A 47 21.38 -22.08 -1.98
C ILE A 47 22.71 -22.84 -2.16
N LEU A 48 22.83 -23.64 -3.21
CA LEU A 48 23.99 -24.49 -3.49
C LEU A 48 24.92 -23.79 -4.51
N PRO A 49 26.06 -23.22 -4.09
CA PRO A 49 26.91 -22.44 -4.99
C PRO A 49 27.63 -23.36 -6.00
N GLY A 50 27.18 -23.34 -7.25
CA GLY A 50 27.84 -24.00 -8.38
C GLY A 50 28.82 -23.05 -9.09
N ARG A 51 30.13 -23.33 -9.06
CA ARG A 51 31.16 -22.51 -9.75
C ARG A 51 31.34 -22.85 -11.23
N ARG A 52 30.77 -23.97 -11.69
CA ARG A 52 30.70 -24.40 -13.09
C ARG A 52 29.36 -25.10 -13.31
N VAL A 53 28.47 -24.48 -14.07
CA VAL A 53 27.24 -25.13 -14.53
C VAL A 53 27.66 -26.16 -15.58
N GLN A 54 27.61 -27.44 -15.24
CA GLN A 54 27.72 -28.49 -16.25
C GLN A 54 26.40 -28.53 -17.03
N THR A 55 26.46 -28.66 -18.36
CA THR A 55 25.26 -28.76 -19.20
C THR A 55 24.45 -30.00 -18.80
N ALA A 56 23.24 -29.76 -18.32
CA ALA A 56 22.29 -30.80 -17.93
C ALA A 56 21.28 -31.07 -19.06
N VAL A 57 20.82 -32.31 -19.17
CA VAL A 57 19.79 -32.78 -20.11
C VAL A 57 18.70 -33.48 -19.29
N ASP A 58 17.45 -33.45 -19.76
CA ASP A 58 16.30 -34.16 -19.16
C ASP A 58 16.14 -33.92 -17.64
N ALA A 59 15.92 -32.65 -17.24
CA ALA A 59 15.81 -32.25 -15.84
C ALA A 59 14.35 -31.99 -15.41
N THR A 60 13.95 -32.51 -14.24
CA THR A 60 12.60 -32.36 -13.69
C THR A 60 12.61 -32.19 -12.17
N PHE A 61 11.63 -31.45 -11.63
CA PHE A 61 11.40 -31.33 -10.20
C PHE A 61 9.94 -31.63 -9.87
N ASP A 62 9.69 -32.63 -9.03
CA ASP A 62 8.35 -33.11 -8.67
C ASP A 62 7.78 -32.46 -7.38
N GLY A 63 8.49 -31.45 -6.84
CA GLY A 63 8.17 -30.81 -5.56
C GLY A 63 8.98 -31.35 -4.37
N ARG A 64 9.62 -32.52 -4.50
CA ARG A 64 10.46 -33.11 -3.44
C ARG A 64 11.78 -33.71 -3.94
N VAL A 65 11.90 -33.99 -5.22
CA VAL A 65 13.06 -34.64 -5.83
C VAL A 65 13.44 -33.84 -7.07
N ALA A 66 14.71 -33.42 -7.13
CA ALA A 66 15.31 -32.85 -8.33
C ALA A 66 16.06 -33.95 -9.08
N ASP A 67 15.68 -34.17 -10.32
CA ASP A 67 16.27 -35.15 -11.24
C ASP A 67 16.91 -34.42 -12.42
N ALA A 68 18.13 -34.79 -12.79
CA ALA A 68 18.80 -34.26 -13.98
C ALA A 68 19.89 -35.22 -14.47
N GLU A 69 20.11 -35.27 -15.80
CA GLU A 69 21.25 -35.93 -16.40
C GLU A 69 22.41 -34.97 -16.59
N ILE A 70 23.58 -35.27 -16.01
CA ILE A 70 24.79 -34.45 -16.07
C ILE A 70 25.96 -35.32 -16.49
N GLY A 71 26.63 -34.96 -17.59
CA GLY A 71 27.81 -35.69 -18.06
C GLY A 71 27.52 -37.13 -18.51
N GLY A 72 26.30 -37.44 -18.96
CA GLY A 72 25.89 -38.79 -19.37
C GLY A 72 25.47 -39.70 -18.21
N GLN A 73 25.27 -39.14 -17.01
CA GLN A 73 24.85 -39.86 -15.82
C GLN A 73 23.68 -39.16 -15.14
N ARG A 74 22.65 -39.92 -14.76
CA ARG A 74 21.45 -39.39 -14.10
C ARG A 74 21.67 -39.25 -12.60
N TRP A 75 21.23 -38.13 -12.04
CA TRP A 75 21.43 -37.78 -10.63
C TRP A 75 20.13 -37.32 -9.99
N LEU A 76 19.86 -37.82 -8.78
CA LEU A 76 18.70 -37.47 -7.98
C LEU A 76 19.15 -36.76 -6.70
N LEU A 77 18.64 -35.55 -6.47
CA LEU A 77 18.78 -34.81 -5.22
C LEU A 77 17.44 -34.78 -4.49
N ARG A 78 17.38 -35.33 -3.27
CA ARG A 78 16.13 -35.42 -2.49
C ARG A 78 16.34 -35.36 -0.98
N PRO A 79 15.33 -35.04 -0.17
CA PRO A 79 15.39 -35.16 1.29
C PRO A 79 15.73 -36.59 1.75
N LEU A 80 16.51 -36.69 2.82
CA LEU A 80 16.87 -37.95 3.49
C LEU A 80 15.62 -38.67 4.01
N GLU A 81 15.54 -39.98 3.77
CA GLU A 81 14.46 -40.81 4.31
C GLU A 81 14.66 -41.11 5.82
N PRO A 82 13.58 -41.31 6.59
CA PRO A 82 13.64 -41.51 8.04
C PRO A 82 14.53 -42.69 8.47
N ASP A 83 14.61 -43.74 7.65
CA ASP A 83 15.32 -44.99 7.95
C ASP A 83 16.80 -44.98 7.54
N ALA A 84 17.36 -43.81 7.18
CA ALA A 84 18.75 -43.70 6.73
C ALA A 84 19.79 -43.97 7.85
N PRO A 85 21.01 -44.44 7.49
CA PRO A 85 22.11 -44.73 8.42
C PRO A 85 22.45 -43.55 9.33
N GLU A 86 22.86 -43.84 10.57
CA GLU A 86 23.15 -42.83 11.59
C GLU A 86 24.26 -41.85 11.19
N GLN A 87 25.24 -42.28 10.38
CA GLN A 87 26.29 -41.40 9.85
C GLN A 87 25.79 -40.37 8.82
N GLN A 88 24.63 -40.60 8.21
CA GLN A 88 23.99 -39.69 7.25
C GLN A 88 22.93 -38.79 7.90
N ARG A 89 22.59 -39.05 9.16
CA ARG A 89 21.65 -38.22 9.92
C ARG A 89 22.36 -36.93 10.36
N GLY A 90 21.84 -35.80 9.88
CA GLY A 90 22.24 -34.47 10.32
C GLY A 90 21.73 -34.14 11.71
N ASP A 91 21.96 -32.91 12.16
CA ASP A 91 21.29 -32.41 13.36
C ASP A 91 19.76 -32.46 13.10
N PRO A 92 18.91 -32.89 14.06
CA PRO A 92 17.44 -32.90 13.90
C PRO A 92 16.82 -31.56 13.44
N ASP A 93 17.58 -30.46 13.57
CA ASP A 93 17.19 -29.11 13.17
C ASP A 93 17.54 -28.76 11.70
N GLU A 94 18.18 -29.68 10.97
CA GLU A 94 18.66 -29.50 9.59
C GLU A 94 17.84 -30.32 8.58
N LEU A 95 17.58 -29.74 7.41
CA LEU A 95 17.09 -30.46 6.24
C LEU A 95 18.27 -31.11 5.52
N VAL A 96 18.39 -32.43 5.61
CA VAL A 96 19.43 -33.17 4.90
C VAL A 96 18.93 -33.60 3.53
N LEU A 97 19.64 -33.19 2.49
CA LEU A 97 19.47 -33.64 1.11
C LEU A 97 20.52 -34.71 0.79
N VAL A 98 20.15 -35.70 0.00
CA VAL A 98 21.02 -36.78 -0.48
C VAL A 98 21.10 -36.69 -1.99
N LEU A 99 22.33 -36.66 -2.50
CA LEU A 99 22.60 -36.80 -3.92
C LEU A 99 22.92 -38.27 -4.21
N ARG A 100 22.15 -38.90 -5.10
CA ARG A 100 22.31 -40.32 -5.45
C ARG A 100 22.18 -40.57 -6.95
N ARG A 101 22.75 -41.67 -7.41
CA ARG A 101 22.53 -42.23 -8.74
C ARG A 101 21.39 -43.24 -8.70
N PRO A 102 20.41 -43.16 -9.62
CA PRO A 102 19.27 -44.08 -9.64
C PRO A 102 19.65 -45.50 -10.08
N ASP A 103 20.65 -45.64 -10.95
CA ASP A 103 20.96 -46.92 -11.62
C ASP A 103 21.61 -47.97 -10.70
N ASP A 104 22.46 -47.53 -9.76
CA ASP A 104 23.20 -48.39 -8.83
C ASP A 104 22.89 -48.10 -7.35
N GLY A 105 22.01 -47.14 -7.07
CA GLY A 105 21.67 -46.70 -5.72
C GLY A 105 22.82 -46.02 -4.97
N PHE A 106 23.92 -45.68 -5.66
CA PHE A 106 25.08 -45.06 -5.04
C PHE A 106 24.76 -43.66 -4.51
N ALA A 107 24.95 -43.45 -3.21
CA ALA A 107 24.85 -42.13 -2.59
C ALA A 107 26.21 -41.41 -2.71
N ALA A 108 26.29 -40.36 -3.52
CA ALA A 108 27.50 -39.56 -3.67
C ALA A 108 27.79 -38.72 -2.42
N GLY A 109 26.74 -38.28 -1.72
CA GLY A 109 26.90 -37.57 -0.47
C GLY A 109 25.63 -36.89 0.02
N THR A 110 25.76 -36.20 1.15
CA THR A 110 24.67 -35.49 1.82
C THR A 110 24.98 -34.01 1.98
N LEU A 111 23.96 -33.17 1.85
CA LEU A 111 24.02 -31.73 2.02
C LEU A 111 23.01 -31.33 3.11
N ALA A 112 23.48 -30.78 4.21
CA ALA A 112 22.63 -30.27 5.27
C ALA A 112 22.34 -28.79 5.04
N LEU A 113 21.06 -28.46 4.97
CA LEU A 113 20.53 -27.11 4.87
C LEU A 113 19.88 -26.75 6.20
N ARG A 114 20.10 -25.52 6.67
CA ARG A 114 19.37 -24.97 7.80
C ARG A 114 18.72 -23.64 7.42
N PRO A 115 17.59 -23.25 8.03
CA PRO A 115 16.98 -21.95 7.75
C PRO A 115 18.00 -20.84 7.98
N ARG A 116 17.97 -19.71 7.29
CA ARG A 116 18.86 -18.57 7.59
C ARG A 116 18.07 -17.53 8.38
N LEU A 117 18.60 -17.03 9.49
CA LEU A 117 17.89 -15.98 10.25
C LEU A 117 17.82 -14.70 9.42
N ALA A 118 16.65 -14.05 9.44
CA ALA A 118 16.39 -12.84 8.70
C ALA A 118 17.32 -11.70 9.13
N ARG A 119 17.67 -10.84 8.18
CA ARG A 119 18.47 -9.64 8.45
C ARG A 119 17.74 -8.76 9.47
N GLY A 120 18.50 -8.18 10.41
CA GLY A 120 17.94 -7.36 11.49
C GLY A 120 17.47 -8.11 12.72
N TRP A 121 17.36 -9.44 12.66
CA TRP A 121 16.97 -10.26 13.82
C TRP A 121 17.83 -10.02 15.06
N GLY A 122 19.16 -9.98 14.89
CA GLY A 122 20.09 -9.71 15.99
C GLY A 122 19.99 -8.29 16.56
N GLU A 123 19.46 -7.32 15.81
CA GLU A 123 19.17 -5.98 16.31
C GLU A 123 17.86 -5.95 17.09
N LEU A 124 16.82 -6.64 16.58
CA LEU A 124 15.54 -6.78 17.28
C LEU A 124 15.71 -7.45 18.65
N ILE A 125 16.42 -8.58 18.74
CA ILE A 125 16.68 -9.25 20.02
C ILE A 125 17.43 -8.36 20.99
N ARG A 126 18.52 -7.72 20.54
CA ARG A 126 19.31 -6.85 21.42
C ARG A 126 18.46 -5.71 21.94
N THR A 127 17.59 -5.16 21.10
CA THR A 127 16.66 -4.09 21.48
C THR A 127 15.63 -4.60 22.48
N CYS A 128 14.94 -5.71 22.21
CA CYS A 128 13.96 -6.30 23.12
C CYS A 128 14.58 -6.64 24.49
N ARG A 129 15.77 -7.27 24.52
CA ARG A 129 16.49 -7.57 25.76
C ARG A 129 16.93 -6.31 26.52
N ALA A 130 17.44 -5.31 25.83
CA ALA A 130 17.85 -4.04 26.45
C ALA A 130 16.66 -3.24 27.00
N THR A 131 15.46 -3.47 26.47
CA THR A 131 14.25 -2.72 26.81
C THR A 131 13.27 -3.50 27.70
N GLY A 132 13.59 -4.75 28.03
CA GLY A 132 12.74 -5.61 28.86
C GLY A 132 11.47 -6.11 28.15
N VAL A 133 11.42 -6.03 26.83
CA VAL A 133 10.32 -6.60 26.03
C VAL A 133 10.55 -8.09 25.86
N ASP A 134 9.61 -8.91 26.32
CA ASP A 134 9.67 -10.35 26.12
C ASP A 134 9.30 -10.72 24.69
N LEU A 135 10.16 -11.51 24.05
CA LEU A 135 10.01 -11.91 22.66
C LEU A 135 9.75 -13.41 22.61
N GLN A 136 8.59 -13.78 22.09
CA GLN A 136 8.14 -15.17 21.96
C GLN A 136 7.76 -15.48 20.51
N LEU A 137 7.99 -16.72 20.10
CA LEU A 137 7.64 -17.27 18.79
C LEU A 137 6.45 -18.22 18.94
N ALA A 138 5.36 -17.97 18.23
CA ALA A 138 4.25 -18.91 18.17
C ALA A 138 4.55 -20.01 17.14
N GLY A 139 4.02 -21.21 17.40
CA GLY A 139 4.19 -22.35 16.51
C GLY A 139 3.01 -23.30 16.61
N ARG A 140 2.19 -23.35 15.54
CA ARG A 140 1.06 -24.30 15.43
C ARG A 140 1.49 -25.76 15.59
N SER A 141 2.64 -26.11 15.04
CA SER A 141 3.27 -27.41 15.19
C SER A 141 4.72 -27.21 15.62
N LEU A 142 5.08 -27.77 16.78
CA LEU A 142 6.45 -27.77 17.30
C LEU A 142 7.32 -28.78 16.53
N THR A 143 7.47 -28.57 15.22
CA THR A 143 8.37 -29.36 14.38
C THR A 143 9.81 -29.21 14.87
N THR A 144 10.67 -30.19 14.56
CA THR A 144 12.10 -30.12 14.92
C THR A 144 12.75 -28.87 14.34
N THR A 145 12.44 -28.53 13.09
CA THR A 145 12.89 -27.29 12.44
C THR A 145 12.44 -26.03 13.17
N ALA A 146 11.19 -25.95 13.66
CA ALA A 146 10.72 -24.79 14.42
C ALA A 146 11.45 -24.63 15.76
N ARG A 147 11.75 -25.74 16.45
CA ARG A 147 12.54 -25.72 17.69
C ARG A 147 13.98 -25.33 17.43
N GLY A 148 14.60 -25.82 16.36
CA GLY A 148 15.93 -25.44 15.94
C GLY A 148 16.07 -23.96 15.60
N VAL A 149 15.08 -23.43 14.87
CA VAL A 149 14.98 -21.99 14.59
C VAL A 149 14.87 -21.21 15.89
N ALA A 150 13.95 -21.56 16.79
CA ALA A 150 13.76 -20.87 18.06
C ALA A 150 15.02 -20.89 18.95
N LYS A 151 15.67 -22.05 19.07
CA LYS A 151 16.90 -22.24 19.85
C LYS A 151 18.03 -21.36 19.33
N ARG A 152 18.25 -21.36 18.01
CA ARG A 152 19.29 -20.53 17.38
C ARG A 152 18.95 -19.05 17.41
N ALA A 153 17.66 -18.74 17.26
CA ALA A 153 17.14 -17.41 17.42
C ALA A 153 17.22 -16.93 18.88
N GLY A 154 17.38 -17.84 19.86
CA GLY A 154 17.50 -17.49 21.27
C GLY A 154 16.21 -16.92 21.85
N VAL A 155 15.07 -17.44 21.39
CA VAL A 155 13.71 -17.00 21.70
C VAL A 155 12.87 -18.20 22.15
N ALA A 156 11.99 -17.99 23.13
CA ALA A 156 11.07 -19.02 23.60
C ALA A 156 10.01 -19.33 22.52
N ILE A 157 9.71 -20.62 22.32
CA ILE A 157 8.65 -21.06 21.42
C ILE A 157 7.43 -21.50 22.23
N VAL A 158 6.26 -21.01 21.86
CA VAL A 158 4.98 -21.34 22.50
C VAL A 158 4.17 -22.22 21.55
N ALA A 159 3.67 -23.35 22.07
CA ALA A 159 2.86 -24.28 21.30
C ALA A 159 1.43 -23.73 21.11
N GLY A 160 1.01 -23.57 19.87
CA GLY A 160 -0.34 -23.13 19.53
C GLY A 160 -0.38 -22.09 18.42
N PRO A 161 -1.58 -21.84 17.84
CA PRO A 161 -1.78 -20.72 16.91
C PRO A 161 -1.60 -19.39 17.65
N ALA A 162 -1.03 -18.37 16.97
CA ALA A 162 -0.73 -17.09 17.60
C ALA A 162 -1.94 -16.45 18.28
N GLU A 163 -3.14 -16.55 17.70
CA GLU A 163 -4.38 -16.05 18.33
C GLU A 163 -4.60 -16.61 19.75
N ALA A 164 -4.39 -17.92 19.93
CA ALA A 164 -4.56 -18.55 21.24
C ALA A 164 -3.48 -18.11 22.23
N CYS A 165 -2.25 -17.90 21.75
CA CYS A 165 -1.15 -17.37 22.54
C CYS A 165 -1.39 -15.92 22.96
N VAL A 166 -1.93 -15.07 22.07
CA VAL A 166 -2.31 -13.68 22.41
C VAL A 166 -3.31 -13.69 23.56
N ARG A 167 -4.36 -14.50 23.43
CA ARG A 167 -5.40 -14.60 24.46
C ARG A 167 -4.84 -15.04 25.81
N HIS A 168 -3.95 -16.04 25.82
CA HIS A 168 -3.32 -16.49 27.05
C HIS A 168 -2.45 -15.40 27.72
N LEU A 169 -1.67 -14.66 26.93
CA LEU A 169 -0.86 -13.54 27.42
C LEU A 169 -1.73 -12.38 27.93
N HIS A 170 -2.87 -12.13 27.30
CA HIS A 170 -3.87 -11.16 27.79
C HIS A 170 -4.47 -11.57 29.13
N ASP A 171 -4.78 -12.86 29.32
CA ASP A 171 -5.28 -13.39 30.60
C ASP A 171 -4.27 -13.19 31.74
N GLU A 172 -2.97 -13.18 31.42
CA GLU A 172 -1.87 -12.87 32.34
C GLU A 172 -1.59 -11.36 32.51
N GLY A 173 -2.32 -10.50 31.80
CA GLY A 173 -2.23 -9.03 31.90
C GLY A 173 -1.14 -8.38 31.05
N TRP A 174 -0.59 -9.08 30.06
CA TRP A 174 0.40 -8.53 29.14
C TRP A 174 -0.22 -7.67 28.05
N VAL A 175 0.53 -6.65 27.61
CA VAL A 175 0.27 -5.96 26.34
C VAL A 175 1.03 -6.67 25.24
N VAL A 176 0.33 -7.11 24.19
CA VAL A 176 0.86 -8.02 23.18
C VAL A 176 0.89 -7.35 21.82
N ALA A 177 2.10 -7.12 21.30
CA ALA A 177 2.30 -6.82 19.89
C ALA A 177 2.52 -8.11 19.10
N VAL A 178 1.88 -8.27 17.94
CA VAL A 178 2.07 -9.44 17.05
C VAL A 178 2.78 -8.99 15.78
N ILE A 179 3.84 -9.72 15.40
CA ILE A 179 4.60 -9.50 14.17
C ILE A 179 4.31 -10.68 13.24
N GLY A 180 3.81 -10.37 12.05
CA GLY A 180 3.42 -11.39 11.06
C GLY A 180 3.56 -10.86 9.64
N ASP A 181 3.62 -11.78 8.68
CA ASP A 181 3.82 -11.47 7.27
C ASP A 181 2.82 -12.21 6.35
N SER A 182 1.79 -12.85 6.93
CA SER A 182 0.87 -13.71 6.18
C SER A 182 -0.60 -13.40 6.47
N GLY A 183 -1.50 -13.83 5.58
CA GLY A 183 -2.94 -13.77 5.83
C GLY A 183 -3.40 -14.63 7.01
N GLU A 184 -2.61 -15.64 7.42
CA GLU A 184 -2.89 -16.44 8.62
C GLU A 184 -2.71 -15.62 9.92
N SER A 185 -1.93 -14.53 9.85
CA SER A 185 -1.72 -13.60 10.97
C SER A 185 -2.97 -12.76 11.30
N ALA A 186 -3.97 -12.73 10.42
CA ALA A 186 -5.16 -11.87 10.56
C ALA A 186 -5.91 -12.11 11.89
N ALA A 187 -6.14 -13.38 12.26
CA ALA A 187 -6.86 -13.71 13.49
C ALA A 187 -6.10 -13.28 14.76
N ALA A 188 -4.77 -13.31 14.72
CA ALA A 188 -3.93 -12.82 15.83
C ALA A 188 -3.85 -11.28 15.85
N PHE A 189 -3.81 -10.64 14.67
CA PHE A 189 -3.81 -9.19 14.54
C PHE A 189 -5.08 -8.55 15.07
N ASP A 190 -6.25 -9.13 14.78
CA ASP A 190 -7.53 -8.63 15.27
C ASP A 190 -7.68 -8.65 16.80
N ARG A 191 -6.85 -9.44 17.49
CA ARG A 191 -6.91 -9.62 18.94
C ARG A 191 -5.74 -9.02 19.70
N CYS A 192 -4.67 -8.61 19.03
CA CYS A 192 -3.51 -8.05 19.69
C CYS A 192 -3.67 -6.55 19.96
N ASP A 193 -2.82 -6.00 20.82
CA ASP A 193 -2.81 -4.56 21.12
C ASP A 193 -2.07 -3.74 20.04
N LEU A 194 -1.20 -4.40 19.27
CA LEU A 194 -0.45 -3.79 18.19
C LEU A 194 -0.10 -4.83 17.11
N ALA A 195 -0.72 -4.70 15.94
CA ALA A 195 -0.44 -5.53 14.78
C ALA A 195 0.68 -4.91 13.93
N VAL A 196 1.79 -5.63 13.78
CA VAL A 196 2.94 -5.21 12.96
C VAL A 196 3.10 -6.16 11.77
N GLY A 197 2.69 -5.70 10.60
CA GLY A 197 2.85 -6.42 9.33
C GLY A 197 4.24 -6.24 8.73
N LEU A 198 4.90 -7.33 8.31
CA LEU A 198 6.15 -7.21 7.54
C LEU A 198 5.88 -7.08 6.05
N SER A 199 6.28 -5.97 5.44
CA SER A 199 6.08 -5.68 4.01
C SER A 199 7.26 -6.07 3.11
N SER A 200 8.18 -6.92 3.60
CA SER A 200 9.33 -7.42 2.82
C SER A 200 8.94 -8.33 1.65
N GLY A 201 7.68 -8.78 1.57
CA GLY A 201 7.17 -9.63 0.50
C GLY A 201 7.62 -11.11 0.60
N LEU A 202 8.09 -11.55 1.77
CA LEU A 202 8.56 -12.94 1.97
C LEU A 202 7.45 -13.99 1.80
N SER A 203 6.19 -13.63 2.06
CA SER A 203 5.04 -14.54 2.05
C SER A 203 3.96 -14.21 0.99
N GLY A 204 4.23 -13.30 0.05
CA GLY A 204 3.27 -12.89 -0.98
C GLY A 204 2.33 -11.76 -0.53
N SER A 205 1.10 -11.71 -1.09
CA SER A 205 0.12 -10.64 -0.82
C SER A 205 -0.27 -10.61 0.66
N PHE A 206 0.00 -9.49 1.31
CA PHE A 206 -0.35 -9.25 2.70
C PHE A 206 -1.80 -8.78 2.78
N THR A 207 -2.71 -9.67 3.20
CA THR A 207 -4.17 -9.42 3.20
C THR A 207 -4.76 -9.15 4.59
N ALA A 208 -3.91 -9.00 5.60
CA ALA A 208 -4.32 -8.79 6.98
C ALA A 208 -4.28 -7.30 7.36
N ARG A 209 -5.23 -6.84 8.17
CA ARG A 209 -5.21 -5.50 8.77
C ARG A 209 -4.02 -5.40 9.73
N ALA A 210 -3.11 -4.46 9.50
CA ALA A 210 -2.03 -4.14 10.44
C ALA A 210 -2.11 -2.69 10.88
N ASP A 211 -1.74 -2.43 12.14
CA ASP A 211 -1.64 -1.06 12.67
C ASP A 211 -0.36 -0.38 12.19
N LEU A 212 0.71 -1.16 12.00
CA LEU A 212 2.00 -0.71 11.50
C LEU A 212 2.53 -1.65 10.42
N LEU A 213 3.03 -1.08 9.32
CA LEU A 213 3.76 -1.81 8.30
C LEU A 213 5.26 -1.55 8.44
N ALA A 214 6.02 -2.62 8.67
CA ALA A 214 7.45 -2.59 8.84
C ALA A 214 8.11 -3.32 7.65
N PRO A 215 8.96 -2.66 6.84
CA PRO A 215 9.54 -3.30 5.67
C PRO A 215 10.46 -4.46 6.01
N ARG A 216 11.05 -4.48 7.21
CA ARG A 216 11.99 -5.49 7.71
C ARG A 216 12.02 -5.49 9.25
N LEU A 217 12.64 -6.51 9.85
CA LEU A 217 12.79 -6.63 11.30
C LEU A 217 13.61 -5.50 11.95
N GLU A 218 14.51 -4.84 11.21
CA GLU A 218 15.21 -3.64 11.70
C GLU A 218 14.23 -2.49 11.98
N ALA A 219 13.19 -2.34 11.17
CA ALA A 219 12.17 -1.32 11.39
C ALA A 219 11.33 -1.63 12.62
N VAL A 220 11.03 -2.91 12.85
CA VAL A 220 10.37 -3.36 14.09
C VAL A 220 11.23 -3.06 15.32
N ALA A 221 12.54 -3.30 15.24
CA ALA A 221 13.47 -2.94 16.32
C ALA A 221 13.46 -1.42 16.59
N ALA A 222 13.43 -0.60 15.54
CA ALA A 222 13.33 0.85 15.66
C ALA A 222 12.00 1.31 16.29
N ILE A 223 10.87 0.65 15.96
CA ILE A 223 9.56 0.92 16.57
C ILE A 223 9.61 0.63 18.07
N VAL A 224 10.11 -0.54 18.47
CA VAL A 224 10.27 -0.91 19.88
C VAL A 224 11.17 0.10 20.60
N GLN A 225 12.29 0.47 19.99
CA GLN A 225 13.20 1.45 20.56
C GLN A 225 12.56 2.84 20.71
N ALA A 226 11.76 3.28 19.74
CA ALA A 226 11.07 4.55 19.78
C ALA A 226 10.01 4.60 20.89
N ALA A 227 9.23 3.52 21.05
CA ALA A 227 8.26 3.40 22.14
C ALA A 227 8.93 3.52 23.52
N VAL A 228 10.05 2.82 23.71
CA VAL A 228 10.76 2.84 24.99
C VAL A 228 11.41 4.20 25.26
N ARG A 229 11.93 4.87 24.22
CA ARG A 229 12.46 6.25 24.36
C ARG A 229 11.36 7.24 24.71
N ARG A 230 10.15 7.09 24.15
CA ARG A 230 8.98 7.88 24.53
C ARG A 230 8.64 7.66 26.00
N ASP A 231 8.56 6.41 26.46
CA ASP A 231 8.22 6.12 27.87
C ASP A 231 9.27 6.65 28.84
N ALA A 232 10.55 6.58 28.47
CA ALA A 232 11.63 7.22 29.23
C ALA A 232 11.45 8.75 29.28
N ALA A 233 11.18 9.39 28.14
CA ALA A 233 10.93 10.84 28.08
C ALA A 233 9.69 11.26 28.90
N VAL A 234 8.61 10.47 28.87
CA VAL A 234 7.40 10.72 29.68
C VAL A 234 7.70 10.57 31.16
N ARG A 235 8.43 9.52 31.57
CA ARG A 235 8.80 9.27 32.96
C ARG A 235 9.72 10.36 33.51
N ASP A 236 10.76 10.71 32.76
CA ASP A 236 11.70 11.77 33.13
C ASP A 236 10.98 13.12 33.18
N GLY A 237 10.12 13.41 32.19
CA GLY A 237 9.29 14.60 32.18
C GLY A 237 8.34 14.68 33.39
N LEU A 238 7.77 13.56 33.82
CA LEU A 238 6.94 13.47 35.03
C LEU A 238 7.78 13.76 36.29
N TRP A 239 8.96 13.15 36.43
CA TRP A 239 9.85 13.40 37.57
C TRP A 239 10.37 14.84 37.62
N VAL A 240 10.75 15.40 36.47
CA VAL A 240 11.14 16.81 36.34
C VAL A 240 9.98 17.72 36.73
N SER A 241 8.75 17.40 36.30
CA SER A 241 7.55 18.14 36.67
C SER A 241 7.25 18.06 38.17
N ILE A 242 7.29 16.85 38.77
CA ILE A 242 7.09 16.65 40.21
C ILE A 242 8.14 17.44 41.01
N ALA A 243 9.42 17.33 40.66
CA ALA A 243 10.51 18.03 41.32
C ALA A 243 10.39 19.55 41.19
N ALA A 244 10.04 20.04 39.99
CA ALA A 244 9.84 21.46 39.74
C ALA A 244 8.63 22.03 40.49
N ASN A 245 7.53 21.28 40.57
CA ASN A 245 6.35 21.66 41.34
C ASN A 245 6.62 21.62 42.85
N ALA A 246 7.34 20.62 43.35
CA ALA A 246 7.75 20.55 44.75
C ALA A 246 8.69 21.71 45.12
N ALA A 247 9.67 22.02 44.26
CA ALA A 247 10.56 23.16 44.45
C ALA A 247 9.79 24.49 44.41
N GLY A 248 8.84 24.65 43.49
CA GLY A 248 7.95 25.81 43.42
C GLY A 248 7.08 25.95 44.67
N ALA A 249 6.51 24.85 45.18
CA ALA A 249 5.71 24.83 46.40
C ALA A 249 6.54 25.18 47.65
N VAL A 250 7.71 24.58 47.82
CA VAL A 250 8.64 24.86 48.93
C VAL A 250 9.10 26.32 48.89
N TRP A 251 9.42 26.84 47.70
CA TRP A 251 9.79 28.25 47.52
C TRP A 251 8.63 29.19 47.86
N GLY A 252 7.41 28.83 47.47
CA GLY A 252 6.19 29.58 47.80
C GLY A 252 5.87 29.59 49.31
N ILE A 253 6.21 28.53 50.04
CA ILE A 253 5.99 28.40 51.48
C ILE A 253 7.07 29.15 52.29
N LEU A 254 8.35 29.05 51.88
CA LEU A 254 9.49 29.58 52.67
C LEU A 254 9.77 31.09 52.47
N ARG A 255 9.27 31.73 51.40
CA ARG A 255 9.52 33.16 51.11
C ARG A 255 8.29 33.87 50.53
N ALA A 256 7.85 34.97 51.17
CA ALA A 256 6.92 35.95 50.59
C ALA A 256 7.68 37.27 50.28
N PRO A 257 7.49 38.03 49.17
CA PRO A 257 6.75 37.89 47.89
C PRO A 257 7.71 37.99 46.63
N PRO A 258 7.29 38.18 45.35
CA PRO A 258 5.98 38.08 44.71
C PRO A 258 5.80 36.83 43.84
N PHE A 259 4.52 36.53 43.54
CA PHE A 259 3.99 35.44 42.71
C PHE A 259 4.72 35.19 41.36
N ARG A 260 5.50 36.17 40.85
CA ARG A 260 6.26 36.08 39.58
C ARG A 260 7.58 35.31 39.66
N LEU A 261 8.14 35.11 40.84
CA LEU A 261 9.42 34.40 41.03
C LEU A 261 9.22 32.92 41.39
N GLY A 262 8.10 32.58 42.06
CA GLY A 262 7.78 31.21 42.48
C GLY A 262 7.35 30.27 41.35
N THR A 263 6.93 30.79 40.19
CA THR A 263 6.54 30.00 39.01
C THR A 263 7.71 29.66 38.09
N ARG A 264 8.88 30.30 38.28
CA ARG A 264 10.07 30.06 37.47
C ARG A 264 10.59 28.61 37.55
N PRO A 265 10.63 27.95 38.73
CA PRO A 265 11.01 26.55 38.81
C PRO A 265 10.10 25.66 37.97
N THR A 266 8.78 25.90 37.99
CA THR A 266 7.79 25.16 37.20
C THR A 266 7.96 25.39 35.69
N HIS A 267 8.18 26.64 35.26
CA HIS A 267 8.42 26.94 33.84
C HIS A 267 9.77 26.40 33.35
N ILE A 268 10.83 26.49 34.16
CA ILE A 268 12.14 25.92 33.85
C ILE A 268 12.04 24.40 33.79
N GLY A 269 11.34 23.77 34.74
CA GLY A 269 11.06 22.33 34.71
C GLY A 269 10.29 21.91 33.46
N GLY A 270 9.27 22.68 33.07
CA GLY A 270 8.54 22.46 31.82
C GLY A 270 9.43 22.54 30.57
N LEU A 271 10.31 23.56 30.49
CA LEU A 271 11.26 23.70 29.39
C LEU A 271 12.30 22.58 29.38
N VAL A 272 12.77 22.13 30.54
CA VAL A 272 13.70 21.00 30.67
C VAL A 272 13.03 19.69 30.25
N ALA A 273 11.77 19.46 30.63
CA ALA A 273 11.00 18.29 30.20
C ALA A 273 10.76 18.29 28.68
N VAL A 274 10.45 19.45 28.09
CA VAL A 274 10.33 19.60 26.63
C VAL A 274 11.67 19.38 25.94
N ALA A 275 12.76 19.94 26.47
CA ALA A 275 14.10 19.79 25.90
C ALA A 275 14.61 18.34 26.00
N ASP A 276 14.36 17.64 27.10
CA ASP A 276 14.69 16.22 27.27
C ASP A 276 13.86 15.33 26.33
N GLY A 277 12.54 15.60 26.24
CA GLY A 277 11.66 14.91 25.30
C GLY A 277 12.11 15.10 23.85
N VAL A 278 12.41 16.34 23.46
CA VAL A 278 12.99 16.65 22.15
C VAL A 278 14.32 15.92 21.99
N ALA A 279 15.30 16.05 22.89
CA ALA A 279 16.61 15.41 22.75
C ALA A 279 16.57 13.88 22.62
N ARG A 280 15.62 13.21 23.28
CA ARG A 280 15.49 11.73 23.24
C ARG A 280 14.72 11.21 22.03
N THR A 281 13.77 11.99 21.54
CA THR A 281 12.94 11.63 20.37
C THR A 281 13.49 12.21 19.06
N TRP A 282 14.33 13.25 19.14
CA TRP A 282 14.93 13.92 17.99
C TRP A 282 16.26 13.24 17.66
N GLY A 283 16.35 12.71 16.45
CA GLY A 283 17.49 11.89 16.04
C GLY A 283 17.10 10.42 15.91
N GLY A 284 16.57 10.10 14.74
CA GLY A 284 16.68 8.79 14.11
C GLY A 284 17.27 9.02 12.72
N ARG A 285 18.00 8.05 12.16
CA ARG A 285 18.23 8.08 10.71
C ARG A 285 16.83 8.13 10.10
N ARG A 286 16.54 9.14 9.24
CA ARG A 286 15.36 9.08 8.38
C ARG A 286 15.44 7.70 7.73
N ALA A 287 14.57 6.78 8.13
CA ALA A 287 14.35 5.60 7.33
C ALA A 287 13.98 6.18 5.98
N ARG A 288 14.83 5.96 4.96
CA ARG A 288 14.44 6.25 3.60
C ARG A 288 13.06 5.63 3.47
N THR A 289 12.07 6.44 3.10
CA THR A 289 10.74 5.96 2.75
C THR A 289 11.00 4.79 1.82
N VAL A 290 10.81 3.57 2.34
CA VAL A 290 10.75 2.42 1.46
C VAL A 290 9.39 2.63 0.87
N ALA A 291 9.37 3.22 -0.33
CA ALA A 291 8.17 3.26 -1.14
C ALA A 291 7.61 1.85 -1.05
N GLU A 292 6.45 1.75 -0.41
CA GLU A 292 5.73 0.52 -0.33
C GLU A 292 5.63 0.01 -1.75
N ARG A 293 6.10 -1.22 -1.97
CA ARG A 293 5.89 -1.84 -3.26
C ARG A 293 4.39 -1.95 -3.38
N LEU A 294 3.80 -1.09 -4.21
CA LEU A 294 2.65 -1.48 -5.03
C LEU A 294 2.90 -2.94 -5.38
N SER A 295 2.11 -3.83 -4.79
CA SER A 295 2.16 -5.24 -5.18
C SER A 295 1.54 -5.25 -6.55
N ASP A 296 2.35 -4.94 -7.56
CA ASP A 296 1.95 -5.06 -8.95
C ASP A 296 1.43 -6.50 -9.10
N PRO A 297 0.16 -6.70 -9.49
CA PRO A 297 -0.39 -8.04 -9.64
C PRO A 297 0.40 -8.86 -10.67
N MET A 298 1.32 -8.24 -11.42
CA MET A 298 2.19 -8.82 -12.44
C MET A 298 1.37 -9.69 -13.40
N PRO A 299 0.36 -9.11 -14.07
CA PRO A 299 -0.44 -9.85 -15.06
C PRO A 299 0.42 -10.52 -16.13
N GLU A 300 1.64 -10.04 -16.38
CA GLU A 300 2.62 -10.62 -17.32
C GLU A 300 2.96 -12.08 -17.00
N ARG A 301 2.79 -12.53 -15.75
CA ARG A 301 2.99 -13.94 -15.39
C ARG A 301 2.10 -14.88 -16.22
N TRP A 302 0.90 -14.41 -16.59
CA TRP A 302 -0.01 -15.17 -17.45
C TRP A 302 0.44 -15.18 -18.91
N GLY A 303 1.21 -14.18 -19.34
CA GLY A 303 1.86 -14.13 -20.65
C GLY A 303 3.00 -15.15 -20.82
N ARG A 304 3.56 -15.64 -19.71
CA ARG A 304 4.55 -16.75 -19.71
C ARG A 304 3.93 -18.10 -20.01
N LEU A 305 2.67 -18.29 -19.63
CA LEU A 305 1.95 -19.52 -19.85
C LEU A 305 1.51 -19.65 -21.31
N ASP A 306 1.51 -20.88 -21.79
CA ASP A 306 0.80 -21.22 -23.02
C ASP A 306 -0.72 -21.04 -22.81
N VAL A 307 -1.44 -20.89 -23.91
CA VAL A 307 -2.88 -20.63 -23.87
C VAL A 307 -3.63 -21.79 -23.19
N GLU A 308 -3.22 -23.04 -23.44
CA GLU A 308 -3.87 -24.22 -22.86
C GLU A 308 -3.70 -24.31 -21.34
N THR A 309 -2.51 -24.01 -20.81
CA THR A 309 -2.26 -24.01 -19.35
C THR A 309 -2.97 -22.86 -18.69
N ALA A 310 -2.99 -21.67 -19.29
CA ALA A 310 -3.74 -20.53 -18.76
C ALA A 310 -5.25 -20.84 -18.66
N LEU A 311 -5.84 -21.47 -19.68
CA LEU A 311 -7.24 -21.91 -19.66
C LEU A 311 -7.49 -22.98 -18.59
N ARG A 312 -6.55 -23.92 -18.41
CA ARG A 312 -6.62 -24.98 -17.40
C ARG A 312 -6.56 -24.42 -15.98
N GLU A 313 -5.62 -23.51 -15.69
CA GLU A 313 -5.50 -22.86 -14.38
C GLU A 313 -6.74 -22.03 -14.04
N LEU A 314 -7.32 -21.33 -15.03
CA LEU A 314 -8.55 -20.56 -14.85
C LEU A 314 -9.82 -21.42 -14.88
N ASN A 315 -9.69 -22.74 -15.00
CA ASN A 315 -10.80 -23.69 -15.12
C ASN A 315 -11.85 -23.24 -16.16
N THR A 316 -11.40 -22.83 -17.33
CA THR A 316 -12.25 -22.27 -18.41
C THR A 316 -11.86 -22.86 -19.77
N THR A 317 -12.59 -22.50 -20.81
CA THR A 317 -12.35 -22.98 -22.18
C THR A 317 -12.19 -21.80 -23.13
N SER A 318 -11.62 -22.05 -24.33
CA SER A 318 -11.58 -21.05 -25.41
C SER A 318 -12.97 -20.59 -25.89
N HIS A 319 -14.02 -21.32 -25.50
CA HIS A 319 -15.42 -21.02 -25.79
C HIS A 319 -16.10 -20.25 -24.64
N GLY A 320 -15.34 -19.86 -23.62
CA GLY A 320 -15.79 -19.11 -22.47
C GLY A 320 -16.50 -19.94 -21.40
N LEU A 321 -17.06 -19.25 -20.41
CA LEU A 321 -17.75 -19.83 -19.27
C LEU A 321 -19.23 -20.08 -19.57
N THR A 322 -19.85 -21.00 -18.81
CA THR A 322 -21.31 -21.06 -18.76
C THR A 322 -21.88 -19.97 -17.86
N GLY A 323 -23.12 -19.55 -18.11
CA GLY A 323 -23.81 -18.57 -17.27
C GLY A 323 -24.03 -19.02 -15.82
N ALA A 324 -23.89 -20.31 -15.52
CA ALA A 324 -23.91 -20.84 -14.15
C ALA A 324 -22.55 -20.67 -13.47
N GLN A 325 -21.46 -21.07 -14.13
CA GLN A 325 -20.09 -20.90 -13.63
C GLN A 325 -19.74 -19.42 -13.41
N ALA A 326 -20.17 -18.54 -14.32
CA ALA A 326 -19.94 -17.11 -14.16
C ALA A 326 -20.64 -16.54 -12.92
N ARG A 327 -21.86 -17.01 -12.63
CA ARG A 327 -22.61 -16.60 -11.42
C ARG A 327 -22.00 -17.15 -10.13
N GLU A 328 -21.46 -18.36 -10.17
CA GLU A 328 -20.77 -18.96 -9.02
C GLU A 328 -19.46 -18.22 -8.69
N ARG A 329 -18.76 -17.72 -9.71
CA ARG A 329 -17.51 -16.94 -9.55
C ARG A 329 -17.75 -15.47 -9.27
N TRP A 330 -18.96 -14.97 -9.49
CA TRP A 330 -19.26 -13.56 -9.32
C TRP A 330 -19.23 -13.22 -7.84
N GLN A 331 -18.40 -12.24 -7.49
CA GLN A 331 -18.38 -11.65 -6.17
C GLN A 331 -18.92 -10.24 -6.28
N PRO A 332 -19.82 -9.83 -5.35
CA PRO A 332 -20.21 -8.44 -5.26
C PRO A 332 -18.96 -7.61 -4.97
N ARG A 333 -18.66 -6.64 -5.86
CA ARG A 333 -17.61 -5.66 -5.58
C ARG A 333 -18.03 -4.89 -4.32
N PRO A 334 -17.09 -4.58 -3.41
CA PRO A 334 -17.40 -3.65 -2.33
C PRO A 334 -17.88 -2.36 -2.99
N GLU A 335 -19.16 -2.06 -2.79
CA GLU A 335 -19.69 -0.74 -3.12
C GLU A 335 -18.78 0.23 -2.38
N VAL A 336 -18.14 1.17 -3.10
CA VAL A 336 -17.43 2.27 -2.45
C VAL A 336 -18.48 2.89 -1.55
N GLN A 337 -18.41 2.59 -0.25
CA GLN A 337 -19.39 3.07 0.70
C GLN A 337 -19.30 4.58 0.58
N ASP A 338 -20.33 5.18 0.00
CA ASP A 338 -20.52 6.61 0.03
C ASP A 338 -20.82 6.89 1.52
N GLU A 339 -19.77 6.99 2.35
CA GLU A 339 -19.86 7.39 3.76
C GLU A 339 -20.54 8.77 3.90
N ARG A 340 -20.86 9.41 2.78
CA ARG A 340 -21.62 10.65 2.56
C ARG A 340 -23.12 10.53 2.84
N GLY A 341 -23.57 9.53 3.59
CA GLY A 341 -24.88 9.61 4.24
C GLY A 341 -24.96 10.86 5.12
N LEU A 342 -26.13 11.49 5.23
CA LEU A 342 -26.33 12.70 6.04
C LEU A 342 -25.76 12.55 7.47
N VAL A 343 -25.85 11.34 8.03
CA VAL A 343 -25.33 10.98 9.36
C VAL A 343 -23.80 10.98 9.41
N GLY A 344 -23.12 10.46 8.38
CA GLY A 344 -21.66 10.48 8.28
C GLY A 344 -21.11 11.91 8.16
N LEU A 345 -21.79 12.75 7.38
CA LEU A 345 -21.45 14.18 7.25
C LEU A 345 -21.61 14.94 8.57
N ILE A 346 -22.69 14.68 9.31
CA ILE A 346 -22.91 15.28 10.64
C ILE A 346 -21.84 14.77 11.63
N ALA A 347 -21.52 13.48 11.62
CA ALA A 347 -20.51 12.90 12.50
C ALA A 347 -19.11 13.48 12.25
N LYS A 348 -18.74 13.70 10.99
CA LYS A 348 -17.49 14.38 10.61
C LYS A 348 -17.45 15.80 11.15
N GLN A 349 -18.56 16.54 11.06
CA GLN A 349 -18.66 17.89 11.61
C GLN A 349 -18.51 17.93 13.14
N VAL A 350 -19.09 16.97 13.85
CA VAL A 350 -18.99 16.88 15.33
C VAL A 350 -17.56 16.59 15.78
N ARG A 351 -16.75 15.90 14.97
CA ARG A 351 -15.34 15.64 15.25
C ARG A 351 -14.42 16.84 15.00
N SER A 352 -14.93 17.97 14.49
CA SER A 352 -14.15 19.19 14.29
C SER A 352 -13.61 19.73 15.63
N PRO A 353 -12.33 20.14 15.71
CA PRO A 353 -11.75 20.74 16.92
C PRO A 353 -12.54 21.95 17.43
N VAL A 354 -13.12 22.75 16.53
CA VAL A 354 -13.93 23.93 16.87
C VAL A 354 -15.21 23.49 17.57
N VAL A 355 -15.92 22.50 17.01
CA VAL A 355 -17.16 21.96 17.57
C VAL A 355 -16.91 21.25 18.90
N ALA A 356 -15.76 20.58 19.06
CA ALA A 356 -15.36 19.98 20.33
C ALA A 356 -15.16 21.03 21.45
N VAL A 357 -14.52 22.17 21.16
CA VAL A 357 -14.36 23.27 22.13
C VAL A 357 -15.71 23.89 22.51
N LEU A 358 -16.58 24.12 21.53
CA LEU A 358 -17.94 24.63 21.77
C LEU A 358 -18.78 23.63 22.58
N GLY A 359 -18.67 22.34 22.26
CA GLY A 359 -19.33 21.26 22.99
C GLY A 359 -18.87 21.20 24.45
N ALA A 360 -17.57 21.38 24.71
CA ALA A 360 -17.04 21.48 26.07
C ALA A 360 -17.60 22.72 26.82
N GLY A 361 -17.69 23.88 26.14
CA GLY A 361 -18.29 25.09 26.70
C GLY A 361 -19.79 24.94 27.01
N ALA A 362 -20.54 24.28 26.13
CA ALA A 362 -21.95 23.95 26.33
C ALA A 362 -22.15 22.97 27.50
N ALA A 363 -21.33 21.92 27.59
CA ALA A 363 -21.37 20.97 28.71
C ALA A 363 -21.06 21.66 30.04
N LEU A 364 -20.09 22.56 30.06
CA LEU A 364 -19.75 23.35 31.25
C LEU A 364 -20.89 24.32 31.62
N SER A 365 -21.50 24.98 30.65
CA SER A 365 -22.66 25.87 30.87
C SER A 365 -23.87 25.11 31.41
N LEU A 366 -24.11 23.89 30.92
CA LEU A 366 -25.15 23.00 31.40
C LEU A 366 -24.90 22.57 32.85
N ALA A 367 -23.66 22.23 33.20
CA ALA A 367 -23.27 21.89 34.57
C ALA A 367 -23.47 23.05 35.57
N ILE A 368 -23.30 24.30 35.09
CA ILE A 368 -23.50 25.52 35.89
C ILE A 368 -24.99 25.92 35.96
N GLY A 369 -25.85 25.35 35.09
CA GLY A 369 -27.29 25.66 35.03
C GLY A 369 -27.63 26.87 34.16
N VAL A 370 -26.73 27.29 33.27
CA VAL A 370 -26.91 28.43 32.36
C VAL A 370 -27.53 27.95 31.05
N ILE A 371 -28.83 27.70 31.06
CA ILE A 371 -29.55 27.11 29.91
C ILE A 371 -29.47 28.02 28.67
N GLY A 372 -29.44 29.34 28.85
CA GLY A 372 -29.34 30.31 27.75
C GLY A 372 -28.09 30.09 26.87
N ASP A 373 -26.93 29.90 27.50
CA ASP A 373 -25.66 29.68 26.79
C ASP A 373 -25.65 28.32 26.08
N VAL A 374 -26.24 27.29 26.70
CA VAL A 374 -26.39 25.96 26.08
C VAL A 374 -27.25 26.03 24.82
N VAL A 375 -28.39 26.72 24.88
CA VAL A 375 -29.29 26.89 23.73
C VAL A 375 -28.63 27.69 22.62
N LEU A 376 -27.91 28.77 22.96
CA LEU A 376 -27.20 29.59 21.99
C LEU A 376 -26.11 28.80 21.27
N ILE A 377 -25.21 28.15 22.02
CA ILE A 377 -24.13 27.34 21.45
C ILE A 377 -24.70 26.19 20.61
N GLY A 378 -25.74 25.52 21.12
CA GLY A 378 -26.42 24.44 20.41
C GLY A 378 -27.02 24.91 19.08
N ALA A 379 -27.65 26.09 19.05
CA ALA A 379 -28.21 26.66 17.83
C ALA A 379 -27.14 26.98 16.79
N VAL A 380 -25.99 27.54 17.20
CA VAL A 380 -24.89 27.84 16.28
C VAL A 380 -24.25 26.56 15.73
N VAL A 381 -23.98 25.57 16.57
CA VAL A 381 -23.44 24.27 16.13
C VAL A 381 -24.40 23.60 15.14
N ALA A 382 -25.70 23.60 15.42
CA ALA A 382 -26.71 23.04 14.52
C ALA A 382 -26.76 23.78 13.17
N ALA A 383 -26.73 25.12 13.18
CA ALA A 383 -26.72 25.91 11.96
C ALA A 383 -25.47 25.66 11.12
N ASN A 384 -24.29 25.62 11.74
CA ASN A 384 -23.03 25.32 11.06
C ASN A 384 -23.02 23.91 10.47
N ALA A 385 -23.54 22.92 11.20
CA ALA A 385 -23.66 21.55 10.69
C ALA A 385 -24.63 21.44 9.50
N ALA A 386 -25.76 22.14 9.55
CA ALA A 386 -26.72 22.16 8.45
C ALA A 386 -26.13 22.79 7.18
N VAL A 387 -25.44 23.92 7.32
CA VAL A 387 -24.77 24.59 6.18
C VAL A 387 -23.65 23.72 5.62
N GLY A 388 -22.81 23.12 6.48
CA GLY A 388 -21.75 22.21 6.04
C GLY A 388 -22.29 20.99 5.28
N ALA A 389 -23.33 20.34 5.81
CA ALA A 389 -23.99 19.21 5.13
C ALA A 389 -24.59 19.62 3.78
N TRP A 390 -25.19 20.81 3.69
CA TRP A 390 -25.72 21.34 2.44
C TRP A 390 -24.62 21.61 1.40
N GLN A 391 -23.49 22.18 1.82
CA GLN A 391 -22.33 22.44 0.95
C GLN A 391 -21.75 21.15 0.35
N GLU A 392 -21.53 20.14 1.20
CA GLU A 392 -20.93 18.86 0.77
C GLU A 392 -21.85 18.11 -0.19
N SER A 393 -23.16 18.12 0.08
CA SER A 393 -24.16 17.45 -0.79
C SER A 393 -24.18 18.00 -2.22
N ARG A 394 -23.92 19.30 -2.39
CA ARG A 394 -23.91 19.98 -3.68
C ARG A 394 -22.62 19.73 -4.46
N ALA A 395 -21.48 19.62 -3.78
CA ALA A 395 -20.21 19.22 -4.40
C ALA A 395 -20.26 17.74 -4.85
N GLY A 396 -20.81 16.85 -4.01
CA GLY A 396 -20.89 15.42 -4.29
C GLY A 396 -21.89 14.99 -5.37
N ALA A 397 -22.82 15.85 -5.78
CA ALA A 397 -23.77 15.53 -6.86
C ALA A 397 -23.11 15.52 -8.26
N ALA A 398 -22.14 16.42 -8.49
CA ALA A 398 -21.44 16.52 -9.77
C ALA A 398 -20.48 15.32 -10.00
N THR A 399 -19.85 14.82 -8.94
CA THR A 399 -18.99 13.64 -8.99
C THR A 399 -19.78 12.35 -9.18
N ARG A 400 -20.97 12.22 -8.57
CA ARG A 400 -21.86 11.06 -8.79
C ARG A 400 -22.35 10.97 -10.24
N ALA A 401 -22.76 12.09 -10.83
CA ALA A 401 -23.16 12.12 -12.23
C ALA A 401 -22.03 11.73 -13.21
N LEU A 402 -20.76 12.04 -12.88
CA LEU A 402 -19.60 11.59 -13.67
C LEU A 402 -19.33 10.09 -13.51
N HIS A 403 -19.51 9.53 -12.32
CA HIS A 403 -19.41 8.08 -12.10
C HIS A 403 -20.47 7.30 -12.88
N GLU A 404 -21.71 7.78 -12.89
CA GLU A 404 -22.81 7.15 -13.64
C GLU A 404 -22.58 7.16 -15.17
N LEU A 405 -21.83 8.13 -15.69
CA LEU A 405 -21.44 8.20 -17.11
C LEU A 405 -20.29 7.24 -17.48
N SER A 406 -19.63 6.60 -16.51
CA SER A 406 -18.43 5.76 -16.72
C SER A 406 -18.66 4.24 -16.66
N ALA A 407 -19.91 3.79 -16.58
CA ALA A 407 -20.27 2.37 -16.53
C ALA A 407 -19.99 1.70 -17.90
N GLY A 408 -18.81 1.09 -18.03
CA GLY A 408 -18.40 0.36 -19.23
C GLY A 408 -19.18 -0.94 -19.43
N THR A 409 -19.35 -1.34 -20.70
CA THR A 409 -19.88 -2.66 -21.08
C THR A 409 -18.75 -3.53 -21.64
N ALA A 410 -18.90 -4.85 -21.56
CA ALA A 410 -17.93 -5.81 -22.06
C ALA A 410 -18.60 -6.87 -22.94
N ARG A 411 -17.99 -7.21 -24.07
CA ARG A 411 -18.43 -8.32 -24.92
C ARG A 411 -17.70 -9.59 -24.49
N VAL A 412 -18.47 -10.58 -24.07
CA VAL A 412 -17.96 -11.88 -23.61
C VAL A 412 -18.54 -13.03 -24.43
N LEU A 413 -17.82 -14.14 -24.43
CA LEU A 413 -18.32 -15.42 -24.89
C LEU A 413 -18.80 -16.21 -23.67
N ARG A 414 -20.12 -16.41 -23.54
CA ARG A 414 -20.73 -17.23 -22.48
C ARG A 414 -21.76 -18.18 -23.07
N ASP A 415 -21.80 -19.42 -22.58
CA ASP A 415 -22.63 -20.50 -23.16
C ASP A 415 -22.36 -20.70 -24.67
N GLY A 416 -21.11 -20.47 -25.12
CA GLY A 416 -20.71 -20.54 -26.54
C GLY A 416 -21.31 -19.44 -27.42
N ARG A 417 -21.98 -18.43 -26.85
CA ARG A 417 -22.59 -17.30 -27.57
C ARG A 417 -22.02 -15.97 -27.11
N GLN A 418 -21.87 -15.05 -28.05
CA GLN A 418 -21.46 -13.68 -27.74
C GLN A 418 -22.59 -12.96 -27.01
N ARG A 419 -22.25 -12.31 -25.89
CA ARG A 419 -23.17 -11.46 -25.11
C ARG A 419 -22.45 -10.20 -24.66
N THR A 420 -23.19 -9.11 -24.57
CA THR A 420 -22.72 -7.88 -23.92
C THR A 420 -23.22 -7.87 -22.49
N ILE A 421 -22.31 -7.70 -21.54
CA ILE A 421 -22.60 -7.64 -20.10
C ILE A 421 -22.06 -6.33 -19.51
N ALA A 422 -22.50 -5.97 -18.31
CA ALA A 422 -21.87 -4.87 -17.59
C ALA A 422 -20.42 -5.25 -17.23
N ARG A 423 -19.50 -4.29 -17.21
CA ARG A 423 -18.10 -4.53 -16.76
C ARG A 423 -18.05 -5.09 -15.33
N ASP A 424 -19.01 -4.72 -14.49
CA ASP A 424 -19.09 -5.19 -13.10
C ASP A 424 -19.53 -6.67 -12.98
N ASP A 425 -20.08 -7.25 -14.06
CA ASP A 425 -20.47 -8.66 -14.12
C ASP A 425 -19.34 -9.59 -14.64
N LEU A 426 -18.18 -9.03 -14.98
CA LEU A 426 -17.01 -9.80 -15.44
C LEU A 426 -16.37 -10.57 -14.28
N VAL A 427 -15.95 -11.80 -14.57
CA VAL A 427 -15.25 -12.66 -13.61
C VAL A 427 -14.00 -13.29 -14.21
N PRO A 428 -13.00 -13.68 -13.40
CA PRO A 428 -11.84 -14.42 -13.89
C PRO A 428 -12.24 -15.72 -14.61
N GLY A 429 -11.65 -15.94 -15.77
CA GLY A 429 -11.94 -17.04 -16.68
C GLY A 429 -12.98 -16.74 -17.76
N ASP A 430 -13.65 -15.59 -17.75
CA ASP A 430 -14.45 -15.14 -18.91
C ASP A 430 -13.56 -14.98 -20.14
N VAL A 431 -14.12 -15.21 -21.33
CA VAL A 431 -13.44 -14.91 -22.60
C VAL A 431 -14.02 -13.62 -23.15
N ILE A 432 -13.23 -12.56 -23.20
CA ILE A 432 -13.59 -11.27 -23.77
C ILE A 432 -13.24 -11.20 -25.26
N LEU A 433 -14.08 -10.48 -26.01
CA LEU A 433 -13.95 -10.25 -27.44
C LEU A 433 -13.62 -8.78 -27.69
N LEU A 434 -12.40 -8.52 -28.14
CA LEU A 434 -11.85 -7.19 -28.39
C LEU A 434 -11.88 -6.88 -29.88
N ALA A 435 -12.26 -5.66 -30.24
CA ALA A 435 -12.18 -5.09 -31.58
C ALA A 435 -11.68 -3.64 -31.51
N SER A 436 -11.24 -3.08 -32.64
CA SER A 436 -10.87 -1.66 -32.75
C SER A 436 -11.93 -0.74 -32.12
N GLY A 437 -11.47 0.21 -31.30
CA GLY A 437 -12.31 1.15 -30.57
C GLY A 437 -12.88 0.62 -29.25
N ASP A 438 -12.71 -0.68 -28.93
CA ASP A 438 -13.10 -1.21 -27.63
C ASP A 438 -12.09 -0.76 -26.55
N ARG A 439 -12.60 -0.33 -25.40
CA ARG A 439 -11.78 -0.17 -24.19
C ARG A 439 -11.67 -1.50 -23.46
N VAL A 440 -10.45 -1.90 -23.11
CA VAL A 440 -10.18 -3.19 -22.47
C VAL A 440 -10.79 -3.21 -21.05
N PRO A 441 -11.74 -4.11 -20.76
CA PRO A 441 -12.55 -4.02 -19.54
C PRO A 441 -11.95 -4.74 -18.32
N ALA A 442 -10.86 -5.49 -18.50
CA ALA A 442 -10.20 -6.31 -17.47
C ALA A 442 -8.78 -6.71 -17.92
N ASP A 443 -7.92 -7.09 -16.97
CA ASP A 443 -6.62 -7.68 -17.32
C ASP A 443 -6.86 -9.10 -17.88
N ALA A 444 -6.29 -9.39 -19.05
CA ALA A 444 -6.56 -10.64 -19.75
C ALA A 444 -5.34 -11.18 -20.54
N ARG A 445 -5.28 -12.50 -20.68
CA ARG A 445 -4.30 -13.22 -21.48
C ARG A 445 -4.84 -13.49 -22.88
N MET A 446 -4.09 -13.13 -23.92
CA MET A 446 -4.53 -13.33 -25.31
C MET A 446 -4.66 -14.83 -25.66
N ILE A 447 -5.74 -15.19 -26.35
CA ILE A 447 -6.01 -16.54 -26.89
C ILE A 447 -5.76 -16.55 -28.40
N SER A 448 -6.23 -15.50 -29.09
CA SER A 448 -6.06 -15.34 -30.53
C SER A 448 -6.04 -13.86 -30.88
N THR A 449 -5.20 -13.46 -31.83
CA THR A 449 -5.11 -12.07 -32.29
C THR A 449 -5.16 -12.00 -33.82
N GLY A 450 -5.73 -10.93 -34.34
CA GLY A 450 -5.66 -10.54 -35.74
C GLY A 450 -5.20 -9.10 -35.82
N ALA A 451 -3.88 -8.89 -35.95
CA ALA A 451 -3.22 -7.58 -35.98
C ALA A 451 -3.66 -6.64 -34.83
N LEU A 452 -3.84 -7.19 -33.61
CA LEU A 452 -4.32 -6.42 -32.48
C LEU A 452 -3.21 -5.48 -31.96
N GLU A 453 -3.49 -4.19 -31.87
CA GLU A 453 -2.62 -3.20 -31.22
C GLU A 453 -3.41 -2.41 -30.18
N VAL A 454 -2.77 -2.10 -29.06
CA VAL A 454 -3.41 -1.49 -27.89
C VAL A 454 -2.62 -0.27 -27.45
N ASP A 455 -3.31 0.83 -27.17
CA ASP A 455 -2.75 2.03 -26.58
C ASP A 455 -2.70 1.86 -25.05
N GLU A 456 -1.48 1.75 -24.52
CA GLU A 456 -1.22 1.59 -23.10
C GLU A 456 -0.84 2.90 -22.40
N ALA A 457 -0.99 4.06 -23.06
CA ALA A 457 -0.59 5.36 -22.54
C ALA A 457 -1.20 5.67 -21.16
N ALA A 458 -2.42 5.20 -20.89
CA ALA A 458 -3.07 5.37 -19.60
C ALA A 458 -2.33 4.69 -18.42
N LEU A 459 -1.51 3.67 -18.69
CA LEU A 459 -0.75 2.92 -17.69
C LEU A 459 0.76 3.17 -17.77
N THR A 460 1.29 3.44 -18.97
CA THR A 460 2.74 3.58 -19.22
C THR A 460 3.18 5.03 -19.46
N GLY A 461 2.26 5.92 -19.86
CA GLY A 461 2.56 7.29 -20.29
C GLY A 461 3.11 7.40 -21.72
N GLU A 462 3.30 6.27 -22.42
CA GLU A 462 3.86 6.20 -23.78
C GLU A 462 2.73 6.06 -24.82
N SER A 463 2.69 6.96 -25.81
CA SER A 463 1.64 7.02 -26.84
C SER A 463 1.86 6.12 -28.06
N VAL A 464 2.85 5.21 -28.00
CA VAL A 464 3.13 4.29 -29.11
C VAL A 464 2.30 3.02 -28.90
N PRO A 465 1.40 2.65 -29.84
CA PRO A 465 0.62 1.43 -29.72
C PRO A 465 1.49 0.19 -29.58
N VAL A 466 1.08 -0.74 -28.71
CA VAL A 466 1.79 -1.98 -28.44
C VAL A 466 1.09 -3.13 -29.16
N ALA A 467 1.79 -3.77 -30.08
CA ALA A 467 1.29 -4.94 -30.79
C ALA A 467 1.12 -6.15 -29.85
N LYS A 468 -0.03 -6.83 -29.97
CA LYS A 468 -0.43 -7.96 -29.13
C LYS A 468 -0.48 -9.26 -29.92
N SER A 469 0.01 -10.33 -29.31
CA SER A 469 0.04 -11.67 -29.92
C SER A 469 -0.38 -12.75 -28.93
N ALA A 470 -0.98 -13.83 -29.43
CA ALA A 470 -1.29 -14.99 -28.61
C ALA A 470 -0.02 -15.76 -28.23
N ASP A 471 0.88 -15.98 -29.19
CA ASP A 471 2.02 -16.90 -29.04
C ASP A 471 3.39 -16.25 -29.26
N ASN A 472 3.48 -15.12 -29.96
CA ASN A 472 4.75 -14.46 -30.26
C ASN A 472 4.97 -13.24 -29.34
N GLY A 473 6.19 -12.74 -29.28
CA GLY A 473 6.53 -11.53 -28.50
C GLY A 473 6.85 -11.79 -27.02
N ASN A 474 7.07 -10.69 -26.29
CA ASN A 474 7.39 -10.71 -24.86
C ASN A 474 6.13 -10.97 -24.01
N GLU A 475 6.33 -11.24 -22.72
CA GLU A 475 5.26 -11.56 -21.76
C GLU A 475 4.16 -10.48 -21.73
N SER A 476 4.55 -9.20 -21.84
CA SER A 476 3.66 -8.04 -21.90
C SER A 476 2.86 -7.95 -23.21
N GLY A 477 3.42 -8.39 -24.34
CA GLY A 477 2.73 -8.44 -25.63
C GLY A 477 1.66 -9.54 -25.72
N ARG A 478 1.66 -10.47 -24.76
CA ARG A 478 0.70 -11.58 -24.66
C ARG A 478 -0.48 -11.29 -23.73
N ILE A 479 -0.47 -10.14 -23.06
CA ILE A 479 -1.53 -9.69 -22.18
C ILE A 479 -2.12 -8.35 -22.65
N VAL A 480 -3.34 -8.09 -22.23
CA VAL A 480 -4.00 -6.79 -22.34
C VAL A 480 -4.42 -6.34 -20.95
N LEU A 481 -4.34 -5.04 -20.72
CA LEU A 481 -4.51 -4.45 -19.40
C LEU A 481 -5.80 -3.63 -19.34
N GLU A 482 -6.50 -3.68 -18.21
CA GLU A 482 -7.71 -2.91 -17.99
C GLU A 482 -7.47 -1.40 -18.17
N GLY A 483 -8.39 -0.75 -18.87
CA GLY A 483 -8.37 0.71 -19.07
C GLY A 483 -7.55 1.18 -20.26
N THR A 484 -6.87 0.26 -20.96
CA THR A 484 -6.19 0.50 -22.25
C THR A 484 -7.19 0.44 -23.42
N ASP A 485 -6.87 1.09 -24.54
CA ASP A 485 -7.77 1.21 -25.69
C ASP A 485 -7.25 0.40 -26.89
N VAL A 486 -8.13 -0.38 -27.53
CA VAL A 486 -7.77 -1.14 -28.73
C VAL A 486 -7.75 -0.19 -29.92
N VAL A 487 -6.57 0.04 -30.48
CA VAL A 487 -6.39 0.94 -31.62
C VAL A 487 -6.81 0.24 -32.91
N THR A 488 -6.34 -1.00 -33.10
CA THR A 488 -6.56 -1.76 -34.34
C THR A 488 -6.67 -3.25 -34.07
N GLY A 489 -7.30 -3.95 -35.01
CA GLY A 489 -7.39 -5.39 -35.05
C GLY A 489 -8.50 -5.96 -34.19
N ALA A 490 -8.46 -7.27 -34.02
CA ALA A 490 -9.42 -7.99 -33.19
C ALA A 490 -8.72 -9.11 -32.42
N GLY A 491 -9.28 -9.46 -31.27
CA GLY A 491 -8.68 -10.47 -30.42
C GLY A 491 -9.67 -11.14 -29.50
N ARG A 492 -9.30 -12.33 -29.04
CA ARG A 492 -9.96 -13.03 -27.94
C ARG A 492 -8.96 -13.13 -26.81
N ALA A 493 -9.40 -12.86 -25.59
CA ALA A 493 -8.56 -12.96 -24.41
C ALA A 493 -9.33 -13.59 -23.25
N VAL A 494 -8.65 -14.39 -22.43
CA VAL A 494 -9.20 -14.92 -21.20
C VAL A 494 -8.89 -13.98 -20.04
N VAL A 495 -9.91 -13.57 -19.31
CA VAL A 495 -9.81 -12.65 -18.18
C VAL A 495 -9.04 -13.32 -17.05
N VAL A 496 -7.97 -12.67 -16.57
CA VAL A 496 -7.14 -13.17 -15.48
C VAL A 496 -7.43 -12.45 -14.16
N ALA A 497 -7.81 -11.16 -14.24
CA ALA A 497 -8.15 -10.36 -13.07
C ALA A 497 -9.21 -9.32 -13.43
N VAL A 498 -10.02 -8.91 -12.44
CA VAL A 498 -11.10 -7.93 -12.57
C VAL A 498 -11.12 -7.01 -11.35
N GLY A 499 -11.63 -5.78 -11.52
CA GLY A 499 -11.81 -4.84 -10.41
C GLY A 499 -10.49 -4.52 -9.71
N GLU A 500 -10.47 -4.57 -8.38
CA GLU A 500 -9.30 -4.23 -7.55
C GLU A 500 -8.06 -5.11 -7.82
N HIS A 501 -8.25 -6.29 -8.41
CA HIS A 501 -7.15 -7.22 -8.71
C HIS A 501 -6.45 -6.97 -10.06
N THR A 502 -6.98 -6.07 -10.90
CA THR A 502 -6.26 -5.64 -12.12
C THR A 502 -5.12 -4.70 -11.74
N ARG A 503 -4.17 -4.49 -12.65
CA ARG A 503 -3.12 -3.48 -12.46
C ARG A 503 -3.73 -2.09 -12.24
N MET A 504 -4.75 -1.72 -13.02
CA MET A 504 -5.40 -0.42 -12.88
C MET A 504 -6.17 -0.32 -11.55
N GLY A 505 -6.83 -1.40 -11.13
CA GLY A 505 -7.52 -1.50 -9.84
C GLY A 505 -6.56 -1.39 -8.66
N ALA A 506 -5.42 -2.07 -8.70
CA ALA A 506 -4.39 -1.99 -7.68
C ALA A 506 -3.81 -0.57 -7.56
N ILE A 507 -3.58 0.11 -8.69
CA ILE A 507 -3.17 1.53 -8.70
C ILE A 507 -4.27 2.41 -8.10
N ALA A 508 -5.54 2.20 -8.49
CA ALA A 508 -6.66 2.97 -7.97
C ALA A 508 -6.85 2.78 -6.45
N GLN A 509 -6.69 1.55 -5.94
CA GLN A 509 -6.75 1.24 -4.51
C GLN A 509 -5.63 1.91 -3.74
N ALA A 510 -4.39 1.83 -4.23
CA ALA A 510 -3.25 2.51 -3.61
C ALA A 510 -3.42 4.04 -3.57
N LEU A 511 -4.10 4.62 -4.56
CA LEU A 511 -4.47 6.05 -4.56
C LEU A 511 -5.63 6.35 -3.61
N ALA A 512 -6.58 5.44 -3.44
CA ALA A 512 -7.74 5.58 -2.56
C ALA A 512 -7.40 5.40 -1.06
N GLU A 513 -6.38 4.61 -0.74
CA GLU A 513 -5.90 4.38 0.64
C GLU A 513 -5.18 5.59 1.25
N SER A 514 -4.92 6.64 0.46
CA SER A 514 -4.45 7.90 1.01
C SER A 514 -5.58 8.55 1.82
N PRO A 515 -5.47 8.65 3.16
CA PRO A 515 -6.54 9.22 3.97
C PRO A 515 -6.91 10.60 3.43
N GLU A 516 -8.21 10.90 3.37
CA GLU A 516 -8.68 12.25 3.08
C GLU A 516 -7.95 13.21 4.02
N ALA A 517 -6.98 13.95 3.48
CA ALA A 517 -6.23 14.91 4.27
C ALA A 517 -7.24 15.89 4.87
N GLU A 518 -7.20 16.04 6.21
CA GLU A 518 -8.01 17.03 6.92
C GLU A 518 -7.86 18.38 6.24
N SER A 519 -8.96 19.15 6.17
CA SER A 519 -8.95 20.49 5.59
C SER A 519 -7.78 21.30 6.18
N PRO A 520 -6.84 21.80 5.37
CA PRO A 520 -5.69 22.52 5.89
C PRO A 520 -6.10 23.78 6.69
N LEU A 521 -7.25 24.37 6.35
CA LEU A 521 -7.92 25.40 7.14
C LEU A 521 -8.34 24.89 8.53
N ASP A 522 -8.98 23.74 8.64
CA ASP A 522 -9.41 23.16 9.93
C ASP A 522 -8.22 22.87 10.83
N LEU A 523 -7.13 22.33 10.26
CA LEU A 523 -5.87 22.12 10.96
C LEU A 523 -5.28 23.43 11.49
N ARG A 524 -5.33 24.49 10.68
CA ARG A 524 -4.80 25.81 11.06
C ARG A 524 -5.67 26.50 12.09
N LEU A 525 -6.99 26.38 11.97
CA LEU A 525 -7.96 26.87 12.96
C LEU A 525 -7.82 26.12 14.28
N GLY A 526 -7.67 24.80 14.24
CA GLY A 526 -7.38 23.98 15.41
C GLY A 526 -6.09 24.43 16.11
N ARG A 527 -5.00 24.63 15.35
CA ARG A 527 -3.74 25.16 15.90
C ARG A 527 -3.91 26.56 16.50
N MET A 528 -4.61 27.46 15.82
CA MET A 528 -4.86 28.82 16.29
C MET A 528 -5.70 28.81 17.57
N LEU A 529 -6.73 27.96 17.63
CA LEU A 529 -7.57 27.76 18.82
C LEU A 529 -6.78 27.21 19.99
N ILE A 530 -5.95 26.19 19.78
CA ILE A 530 -5.06 25.62 20.82
C ILE A 530 -4.07 26.68 21.33
N GLN A 531 -3.52 27.51 20.44
CA GLN A 531 -2.63 28.61 20.81
C GLN A 531 -3.35 29.76 21.53
N ALA A 532 -4.62 30.01 21.20
CA ALA A 532 -5.45 31.04 21.83
C ALA A 532 -6.03 30.57 23.17
N LEU A 533 -6.23 29.27 23.37
CA LEU A 533 -6.82 28.67 24.57
C LEU A 533 -6.22 29.16 25.90
N PRO A 534 -4.89 29.30 26.09
CA PRO A 534 -4.36 29.85 27.34
C PRO A 534 -4.78 31.30 27.59
N TRP A 535 -4.89 32.12 26.54
CA TRP A 535 -5.35 33.51 26.65
C TRP A 535 -6.85 33.58 26.98
N VAL A 536 -7.64 32.72 26.36
CA VAL A 536 -9.07 32.55 26.61
C VAL A 536 -9.34 32.08 28.05
N ALA A 537 -8.59 31.09 28.51
CA ALA A 537 -8.67 30.62 29.90
C ALA A 537 -8.22 31.71 30.88
N ALA A 538 -7.13 32.42 30.58
CA ALA A 538 -6.63 33.51 31.41
C ALA A 538 -7.63 34.67 31.51
N SER A 539 -8.30 35.05 30.42
CA SER A 539 -9.31 36.12 30.43
C SER A 539 -10.55 35.70 31.23
N GLY A 540 -11.05 34.48 31.03
CA GLY A 540 -12.16 33.93 31.82
C GLY A 540 -11.85 33.87 33.32
N LEU A 541 -10.66 33.38 33.68
CA LEU A 541 -10.19 33.33 35.06
C LEU A 541 -9.97 34.73 35.66
N ALA A 542 -9.45 35.69 34.89
CA ALA A 542 -9.25 37.05 35.35
C ALA A 542 -10.59 37.76 35.63
N VAL A 543 -11.58 37.62 34.74
CA VAL A 543 -12.91 38.20 34.92
C VAL A 543 -13.64 37.53 36.09
N GLY A 544 -13.64 36.20 36.13
CA GLY A 544 -14.26 35.43 37.21
C GLY A 544 -13.62 35.73 38.57
N GLY A 545 -12.29 35.76 38.62
CA GLY A 545 -11.50 36.08 39.82
C GLY A 545 -11.73 37.52 40.31
N ALA A 546 -11.77 38.50 39.40
CA ALA A 546 -12.09 39.88 39.75
C ALA A 546 -13.51 40.02 40.34
N GLY A 547 -14.46 39.25 39.82
CA GLY A 547 -15.82 39.20 40.37
C GLY A 547 -15.90 38.57 41.75
N LEU A 548 -15.12 37.50 41.99
CA LEU A 548 -15.00 36.87 43.31
C LEU A 548 -14.39 37.83 44.34
N LEU A 549 -13.34 38.57 43.96
CA LEU A 549 -12.73 39.60 44.81
C LEU A 549 -13.70 40.74 45.16
N ARG A 550 -14.74 40.96 44.34
CA ARG A 550 -15.83 41.92 44.60
C ARG A 550 -16.99 41.33 45.40
N GLY A 551 -16.84 40.12 45.95
CA GLY A 551 -17.86 39.45 46.78
C GLY A 551 -19.06 38.91 46.00
N ARG A 552 -18.94 38.69 44.68
CA ARG A 552 -20.02 38.12 43.87
C ARG A 552 -20.09 36.60 44.01
N SER A 553 -21.27 36.03 43.73
CA SER A 553 -21.51 34.58 43.73
C SER A 553 -20.56 33.84 42.78
N LEU A 554 -19.95 32.76 43.27
CA LEU A 554 -19.02 31.90 42.53
C LEU A 554 -19.66 31.33 41.25
N ILE A 555 -20.88 30.81 41.35
CA ILE A 555 -21.63 30.25 40.20
C ILE A 555 -21.84 31.32 39.13
N ALA A 556 -22.22 32.54 39.54
CA ALA A 556 -22.42 33.65 38.61
C ALA A 556 -21.11 34.11 37.97
N GLN A 557 -19.98 34.07 38.67
CA GLN A 557 -18.68 34.46 38.12
C GLN A 557 -18.07 33.38 37.22
N LEU A 558 -18.31 32.10 37.51
CA LEU A 558 -17.95 31.00 36.62
C LEU A 558 -18.76 31.10 35.31
N ALA A 559 -20.07 31.36 35.38
CA ALA A 559 -20.90 31.59 34.20
C ALA A 559 -20.36 32.72 33.33
N VAL A 560 -20.02 33.88 33.93
CA VAL A 560 -19.43 35.01 33.19
C VAL A 560 -18.07 34.64 32.59
N GLY A 561 -17.22 33.90 33.31
CA GLY A 561 -15.93 33.45 32.80
C GLY A 561 -16.04 32.50 31.61
N VAL A 562 -17.01 31.57 31.65
CA VAL A 562 -17.31 30.65 30.53
C VAL A 562 -17.88 31.40 29.33
N SER A 563 -18.81 32.33 29.55
CA SER A 563 -19.40 33.16 28.50
C SER A 563 -18.33 34.01 27.77
N VAL A 564 -17.39 34.61 28.53
CA VAL A 564 -16.23 35.32 27.96
C VAL A 564 -15.30 34.39 27.19
N ALA A 565 -15.11 33.16 27.66
CA ALA A 565 -14.27 32.19 27.00
C ALA A 565 -14.85 31.73 25.65
N VAL A 566 -16.15 31.46 25.60
CA VAL A 566 -16.88 31.08 24.38
C VAL A 566 -16.91 32.23 23.38
N ALA A 567 -17.09 33.48 23.84
CA ALA A 567 -17.15 34.66 22.97
C ALA A 567 -15.89 34.91 22.12
N VAL A 568 -14.74 34.33 22.50
CA VAL A 568 -13.48 34.46 21.74
C VAL A 568 -13.39 33.44 20.60
N VAL A 569 -14.21 32.38 20.61
CA VAL A 569 -14.19 31.36 19.55
C VAL A 569 -14.75 31.96 18.26
N PRO A 570 -13.99 31.96 17.13
CA PRO A 570 -14.43 32.55 15.88
C PRO A 570 -15.37 31.61 15.11
N GLU A 571 -16.58 31.42 15.64
CA GLU A 571 -17.58 30.45 15.14
C GLU A 571 -18.03 30.73 13.69
N GLY A 572 -17.97 31.99 13.24
CA GLY A 572 -18.36 32.40 11.89
C GLY A 572 -17.26 32.22 10.83
N LEU A 573 -16.01 31.97 11.24
CA LEU A 573 -14.89 31.89 10.30
C LEU A 573 -14.93 30.64 9.41
N PRO A 574 -15.22 29.42 9.93
CA PRO A 574 -15.43 28.25 9.08
C PRO A 574 -16.55 28.47 8.05
N LEU A 575 -17.64 29.11 8.45
CA LEU A 575 -18.77 29.42 7.57
C LEU A 575 -18.37 30.37 6.43
N ILE A 576 -17.70 31.48 6.76
CA ILE A 576 -17.26 32.47 5.77
C ILE A 576 -16.25 31.85 4.80
N ALA A 577 -15.34 31.02 5.30
CA ALA A 577 -14.38 30.31 4.46
C ALA A 577 -15.06 29.36 3.47
N GLY A 578 -16.01 28.54 3.93
CA GLY A 578 -16.77 27.64 3.05
C GLY A 578 -17.59 28.40 1.99
N VAL A 579 -18.18 29.54 2.33
CA VAL A 579 -18.87 30.41 1.36
C VAL A 579 -17.90 30.97 0.32
N ALA A 580 -16.72 31.41 0.74
CA ALA A 580 -15.69 31.90 -0.17
C ALA A 580 -15.18 30.80 -1.11
N GLU A 581 -14.92 29.59 -0.59
CA GLU A 581 -14.52 28.42 -1.38
C GLU A 581 -15.58 28.04 -2.40
N ALA A 582 -16.87 28.01 -2.00
CA ALA A 582 -17.98 27.73 -2.90
C ALA A 582 -18.10 28.78 -4.03
N ALA A 583 -17.91 30.06 -3.71
CA ALA A 583 -17.90 31.13 -4.71
C ALA A 583 -16.75 30.97 -5.71
N VAL A 584 -15.55 30.56 -5.25
CA VAL A 584 -14.42 30.27 -6.14
C VAL A 584 -14.68 29.04 -7.00
N ALA A 585 -15.23 27.96 -6.42
CA ALA A 585 -15.60 26.76 -7.16
C ALA A 585 -16.61 27.06 -8.28
N GLN A 586 -17.61 27.91 -8.02
CA GLN A 586 -18.56 28.36 -9.05
C GLN A 586 -17.87 29.16 -10.16
N ARG A 587 -16.93 30.05 -9.81
CA ARG A 587 -16.14 30.82 -10.79
C ARG A 587 -15.24 29.93 -11.65
N LEU A 588 -14.66 28.88 -11.07
CA LEU A 588 -13.86 27.89 -11.79
C LEU A 588 -14.72 27.04 -12.73
N ALA A 589 -15.90 26.61 -12.27
CA ALA A 589 -16.85 25.85 -13.09
C ALA A 589 -17.30 26.65 -14.34
N ALA A 590 -17.54 27.96 -14.19
CA ALA A 590 -17.84 28.85 -15.31
C ALA A 590 -16.71 28.92 -16.36
N ARG A 591 -15.48 28.51 -16.00
CA ARG A 591 -14.31 28.40 -16.89
C ARG A 591 -14.00 26.96 -17.30
N ARG A 592 -14.97 26.05 -17.18
CA ARG A 592 -14.82 24.60 -17.48
C ARG A 592 -13.80 23.88 -16.59
N ALA A 593 -13.46 24.43 -15.42
CA ALA A 593 -12.66 23.76 -14.40
C ALA A 593 -13.57 23.27 -13.27
N LEU A 594 -13.84 21.96 -13.22
CA LEU A 594 -14.72 21.38 -12.22
C LEU A 594 -13.97 21.13 -10.91
N VAL A 595 -14.48 21.69 -9.81
CA VAL A 595 -13.97 21.44 -8.46
C VAL A 595 -14.76 20.28 -7.86
N THR A 596 -14.10 19.14 -7.64
CA THR A 596 -14.72 17.93 -7.08
C THR A 596 -14.76 17.91 -5.56
N ARG A 597 -13.90 18.71 -4.90
CA ARG A 597 -13.83 18.88 -3.44
C ARG A 597 -13.57 20.35 -3.11
N LEU A 598 -14.37 20.96 -2.22
CA LEU A 598 -14.24 22.38 -1.87
C LEU A 598 -12.86 22.70 -1.25
N SER A 599 -12.31 21.81 -0.42
CA SER A 599 -10.96 21.93 0.15
C SER A 599 -9.84 22.01 -0.89
N SER A 600 -10.06 21.54 -2.13
CA SER A 600 -9.08 21.66 -3.21
C SER A 600 -8.88 23.10 -3.68
N VAL A 601 -9.85 23.99 -3.43
CA VAL A 601 -9.71 25.43 -3.71
C VAL A 601 -8.63 26.05 -2.82
N GLU A 602 -8.58 25.70 -1.53
CA GLU A 602 -7.54 26.16 -0.62
C GLU A 602 -6.16 25.64 -1.04
N ALA A 603 -6.09 24.34 -1.36
CA ALA A 603 -4.86 23.70 -1.81
C ALA A 603 -4.31 24.37 -3.08
N LEU A 604 -5.17 24.68 -4.05
CA LEU A 604 -4.80 25.37 -5.30
C LEU A 604 -4.14 26.73 -5.03
N GLY A 605 -4.62 27.47 -4.03
CA GLY A 605 -4.06 28.76 -3.63
C GLY A 605 -2.68 28.68 -2.97
N ARG A 606 -2.19 27.47 -2.68
CA ARG A 606 -0.93 27.18 -1.96
C ARG A 606 0.03 26.33 -2.79
N VAL A 607 -0.24 26.14 -4.07
CA VAL A 607 0.64 25.38 -4.97
C VAL A 607 1.93 26.16 -5.20
N ASP A 608 3.02 25.69 -4.60
CA ASP A 608 4.38 26.22 -4.85
C ASP A 608 5.08 25.48 -6.00
N VAL A 609 4.72 24.20 -6.21
CA VAL A 609 5.33 23.31 -7.21
C VAL A 609 4.21 22.57 -7.94
N ALA A 610 4.16 22.72 -9.26
CA ALA A 610 3.28 21.95 -10.12
C ALA A 610 4.06 20.79 -10.75
N CYS A 611 3.69 19.56 -10.38
CA CYS A 611 4.14 18.36 -11.08
C CYS A 611 3.10 18.06 -12.16
N VAL A 612 3.52 18.17 -13.41
CA VAL A 612 2.64 17.93 -14.57
C VAL A 612 3.12 16.68 -15.29
N ASP A 613 2.17 15.85 -15.71
CA ASP A 613 2.47 14.78 -16.66
C ASP A 613 2.75 15.41 -18.03
N LYS A 614 3.51 14.70 -18.87
CA LYS A 614 3.81 15.14 -20.23
C LYS A 614 2.65 14.82 -21.15
N THR A 615 2.33 13.53 -21.29
CA THR A 615 1.42 13.03 -22.31
C THR A 615 -0.02 13.31 -21.94
N GLY A 616 -0.80 13.91 -22.85
CA GLY A 616 -2.22 14.24 -22.60
C GLY A 616 -2.48 15.38 -21.60
N THR A 617 -1.41 15.94 -20.99
CA THR A 617 -1.47 17.09 -20.08
C THR A 617 -0.70 18.28 -20.64
N LEU A 618 0.60 18.14 -20.91
CA LEU A 618 1.38 19.17 -21.61
C LEU A 618 1.27 19.03 -23.14
N THR A 619 1.15 17.79 -23.62
CA THR A 619 0.91 17.48 -25.03
C THR A 619 -0.55 17.11 -25.26
N SER A 620 -1.03 17.22 -26.50
CA SER A 620 -2.42 16.85 -26.86
C SER A 620 -2.70 15.34 -26.82
N GLY A 621 -1.69 14.50 -26.52
CA GLY A 621 -1.81 13.04 -26.57
C GLY A 621 -1.96 12.48 -28.00
N THR A 622 -1.78 13.31 -29.03
CA THR A 622 -1.88 12.93 -30.44
C THR A 622 -0.54 13.16 -31.13
N LEU A 623 -0.14 12.25 -32.02
CA LEU A 623 1.04 12.47 -32.87
C LEU A 623 0.74 13.54 -33.93
N ALA A 624 1.76 14.36 -34.23
CA ALA A 624 1.72 15.36 -35.28
C ALA A 624 3.03 15.31 -36.07
N LEU A 625 2.94 15.51 -37.38
CA LEU A 625 4.12 15.64 -38.24
C LEU A 625 4.84 16.96 -37.92
N THR A 626 6.11 16.90 -37.53
CA THR A 626 6.90 18.08 -37.17
C THR A 626 7.98 18.42 -38.18
N LEU A 627 8.58 17.42 -38.83
CA LEU A 627 9.68 17.58 -39.78
C LEU A 627 9.57 16.53 -40.90
N VAL A 628 9.94 16.93 -42.10
CA VAL A 628 10.11 16.04 -43.26
C VAL A 628 11.56 16.13 -43.72
N GLY A 629 12.24 15.00 -43.76
CA GLY A 629 13.63 14.89 -44.18
C GLY A 629 13.81 13.96 -45.39
N ASN A 630 14.83 14.20 -46.20
CA ASN A 630 15.28 13.27 -47.24
C ASN A 630 16.65 12.65 -46.89
N ALA A 631 17.11 11.70 -47.70
CA ALA A 631 18.39 11.02 -47.49
C ALA A 631 19.64 11.91 -47.70
N GLY A 632 19.46 13.17 -48.14
CA GLY A 632 20.52 14.15 -48.38
C GLY A 632 20.66 15.19 -47.26
N ASP A 633 20.18 14.89 -46.05
CA ASP A 633 20.16 15.77 -44.87
C ASP A 633 19.36 17.08 -45.04
N ALA A 634 18.51 17.19 -46.07
CA ALA A 634 17.57 18.31 -46.17
C ALA A 634 16.35 18.03 -45.28
N GLU A 635 16.08 18.91 -44.32
CA GLU A 635 14.94 18.84 -43.41
C GLU A 635 14.18 20.18 -43.41
N ALA A 636 12.85 20.12 -43.43
CA ALA A 636 12.00 21.29 -43.30
C ALA A 636 10.72 20.97 -42.51
N GLU A 637 10.16 21.99 -41.87
CA GLU A 637 8.84 21.90 -41.25
C GLU A 637 7.75 21.79 -42.34
N PRO A 638 6.58 21.17 -42.04
CA PRO A 638 5.49 20.98 -43.00
C PRO A 638 5.03 22.26 -43.72
N THR A 639 5.21 23.43 -43.11
CA THR A 639 4.85 24.74 -43.67
C THR A 639 5.87 25.31 -44.67
N GLU A 640 7.09 24.79 -44.71
CA GLU A 640 8.22 25.34 -45.48
C GLU A 640 8.86 24.31 -46.43
N LEU A 641 8.08 23.31 -46.85
CA LEU A 641 8.57 22.21 -47.67
C LEU A 641 9.06 22.67 -49.05
N THR A 642 10.26 22.24 -49.44
CA THR A 642 10.72 22.32 -50.82
C THR A 642 9.97 21.30 -51.69
N PRO A 643 9.93 21.48 -53.03
CA PRO A 643 9.25 20.53 -53.92
C PRO A 643 9.70 19.07 -53.72
N GLU A 644 10.99 18.88 -53.45
CA GLU A 644 11.60 17.55 -53.21
C GLU A 644 11.10 16.92 -51.90
N LEU A 645 10.97 17.71 -50.82
CA LEU A 645 10.44 17.22 -49.55
C LEU A 645 8.92 17.02 -49.58
N LEU A 646 8.21 17.79 -50.42
CA LEU A 646 6.79 17.59 -50.68
C LEU A 646 6.52 16.23 -51.34
N GLU A 647 7.39 15.79 -52.26
CA GLU A 647 7.29 14.46 -52.85
C GLU A 647 7.48 13.35 -51.81
N VAL A 648 8.39 13.53 -50.86
CA VAL A 648 8.59 12.58 -49.74
C VAL A 648 7.33 12.49 -48.87
N LEU A 649 6.74 13.63 -48.51
CA LEU A 649 5.51 13.66 -47.71
C LEU A 649 4.33 13.04 -48.46
N HIS A 650 4.16 13.34 -49.75
CA HIS A 650 3.12 12.71 -50.58
C HIS A 650 3.32 11.20 -50.71
N ALA A 651 4.55 10.73 -50.91
CA ALA A 651 4.83 9.30 -50.97
C ALA A 651 4.48 8.62 -49.63
N ALA A 652 4.81 9.24 -48.49
CA ALA A 652 4.46 8.75 -47.16
C ALA A 652 2.94 8.75 -46.91
N ALA A 653 2.22 9.77 -47.37
CA ALA A 653 0.76 9.85 -47.28
C ALA A 653 0.06 8.82 -48.16
N ILE A 654 0.56 8.57 -49.38
CA ILE A 654 0.05 7.52 -50.29
C ILE A 654 0.32 6.12 -49.72
N ALA A 655 1.44 5.94 -49.04
CA ALA A 655 1.77 4.69 -48.34
C ALA A 655 0.94 4.47 -47.06
N SER A 656 0.21 5.50 -46.60
CA SER A 656 -0.69 5.42 -45.46
C SER A 656 -2.10 4.98 -45.90
N PRO A 657 -2.91 4.36 -45.01
CA PRO A 657 -4.28 3.97 -45.34
C PRO A 657 -5.13 5.16 -45.83
N SER A 658 -6.03 4.91 -46.78
CA SER A 658 -6.93 5.94 -47.31
C SER A 658 -7.82 6.50 -46.20
N PRO A 659 -8.11 7.81 -46.16
CA PRO A 659 -8.99 8.42 -45.14
C PRO A 659 -10.41 7.82 -45.09
N ASP A 660 -10.88 7.24 -46.20
CA ASP A 660 -12.19 6.62 -46.30
C ASP A 660 -12.18 5.11 -45.97
N ALA A 661 -11.01 4.55 -45.65
CA ALA A 661 -10.87 3.15 -45.27
C ALA A 661 -11.28 2.93 -43.80
N ALA A 662 -11.82 1.74 -43.49
CA ALA A 662 -12.28 1.42 -42.13
C ALA A 662 -11.14 1.40 -41.09
N ASP A 663 -9.89 1.32 -41.56
CA ASP A 663 -8.64 1.32 -40.80
C ASP A 663 -7.85 2.63 -40.96
N ALA A 664 -8.46 3.70 -41.49
CA ALA A 664 -7.81 5.00 -41.68
C ALA A 664 -7.19 5.58 -40.40
N GLU A 665 -7.85 5.35 -39.26
CA GLU A 665 -7.42 5.81 -37.93
C GLU A 665 -6.70 4.72 -37.12
N SER A 666 -6.29 3.63 -37.78
CA SER A 666 -5.68 2.49 -37.11
C SER A 666 -4.31 2.80 -36.51
N HIS A 667 -3.50 3.71 -37.06
CA HIS A 667 -2.22 4.04 -36.43
C HIS A 667 -2.03 5.56 -36.32
N PRO A 668 -1.71 6.09 -35.13
CA PRO A 668 -1.59 7.54 -34.91
C PRO A 668 -0.49 8.19 -35.76
N THR A 669 0.54 7.43 -36.15
CA THR A 669 1.55 7.90 -37.12
C THR A 669 0.97 8.13 -38.52
N TYR A 670 0.11 7.23 -39.03
CA TYR A 670 -0.52 7.42 -40.33
C TYR A 670 -1.46 8.61 -40.29
N VAL A 671 -2.24 8.75 -39.20
CA VAL A 671 -3.10 9.92 -38.98
C VAL A 671 -2.28 11.21 -38.99
N ALA A 672 -1.13 11.24 -38.29
CA ALA A 672 -0.24 12.39 -38.25
C ALA A 672 0.37 12.74 -39.62
N VAL A 673 0.80 11.74 -40.40
CA VAL A 673 1.38 11.93 -41.74
C VAL A 673 0.33 12.40 -42.73
N VAL A 674 -0.85 11.78 -42.76
CA VAL A 674 -1.96 12.16 -43.64
C VAL A 674 -2.49 13.54 -43.27
N ALA A 675 -2.61 13.86 -41.98
CA ALA A 675 -3.01 15.19 -41.53
C ALA A 675 -1.97 16.26 -41.89
N GLY A 676 -0.67 15.95 -41.80
CA GLY A 676 0.40 16.86 -42.21
C GLY A 676 0.50 17.07 -43.72
N ALA A 677 -0.04 16.14 -44.52
CA ALA A 677 -0.09 16.24 -45.99
C ALA A 677 -1.34 16.97 -46.52
N ARG A 678 -2.32 17.26 -45.67
CA ARG A 678 -3.52 18.07 -46.01
C ARG A 678 -3.23 19.55 -45.85
#